data_AF-A0A8S0PMJ2-F1
#
_entry.id   AF-A0A8S0PMJ2-F1
#
_cell.length_a   1.000
_cell.length_b   1.000
_cell.length_c   1.000
_cell.angle_alpha   90.00
_cell.angle_beta   90.00
_cell.angle_gamma   90.00
#
_symmetry.space_group_name_H-M   'P 1'
#
loop_
_entity.id
_entity.type
_entity.pdbx_description
1 polymer ?
#
loop_
_entity_poly.entity_id
_entity_poly.type
_entity_poly.pdbx_seq_one_letter_code
_entity_poly.pdbx_strand_id
1 'polypeptide(L)'
;MKILLTNQDLLIACFDGYSPSEAVFLSRLLETGTTERSSAGTAASQIEEGSSQHIGSCDLKSKVKILRLADGNLHLKHKLLAGELHSHRDIDAKSEADLRNLRGDLETTAAGLEERNCKLAILKSERAEGKGEFLPLNLKNVKRICSSRPYLMLKDQLAKSKANVVQYHALYEKLQVEKGNLAWREKDTHIRKELVDFFHQASAIADSRIKDLEADIEKCIKEKNWIEKKMEEVPKEPGRIEIIAEFEGLIYSFPEEMCSMQNQFSRFKEDASDVHSLRADVKSLAHILDCKAMELEAFSLRSAEQNAEIQKLQAVVRGLKETISDLKLFREMYRCESTDSREVDEARNGEIKAWAYFRSLITSLDGQNLESQLKASIEAEVKSQQRLAAAEAEIGDLRQKLEASKRDKYRFSDDLKHEHEDTEAYLFEIESIGHAYDDIQSQNLQFLRQIAERDEYDMKGVQATQMRDALLMKKRYLERINCQNKATVRFYDTKAARIEYQLKSYADQIRRFSKIRARRTVTLENTQKRVLYVRKSSQQLRDTIEESQSKLDISTVSVAELQIELEKARFEKKRIEEDVETLRRKTKRLKLHSKVSSPTEKLLQELGEYKEILKCSICLDRSKEVFIAKCYHLFCSHCVQRVIETGQLKCPECAASFEASDVKPVEAKWKVYYRRRRNKIN
;
A
#
# COMPACT_ATOMS: atom_id res chain seq x y z
N MET A 1 -11.27 12.29 28.10
CA MET A 1 -10.32 11.15 28.13
C MET A 1 -10.36 10.47 26.77
N LYS A 2 -9.40 10.81 25.90
CA LYS A 2 -9.22 10.21 24.57
C LYS A 2 -8.62 8.83 24.74
N ILE A 3 -9.21 7.81 24.11
CA ILE A 3 -8.49 6.60 23.71
C ILE A 3 -8.78 6.41 22.23
N LEU A 4 -7.83 6.88 21.42
CA LEU A 4 -7.66 6.49 20.03
C LEU A 4 -6.80 5.22 20.06
N LEU A 5 -7.38 4.06 19.75
CA LEU A 5 -6.62 2.86 19.47
C LEU A 5 -6.47 2.74 17.96
N THR A 6 -5.24 2.85 17.50
CA THR A 6 -4.80 2.67 16.11
C THR A 6 -4.79 1.18 15.75
N ASN A 7 -5.00 0.87 14.47
CA ASN A 7 -5.11 -0.47 13.85
C ASN A 7 -3.89 -1.42 14.02
N GLN A 8 -2.97 -1.13 14.93
CA GLN A 8 -1.74 -1.90 15.15
C GLN A 8 -1.88 -2.95 16.26
N ASP A 9 -2.84 -2.79 17.18
CA ASP A 9 -2.98 -3.66 18.37
C ASP A 9 -3.86 -4.90 18.16
N LEU A 10 -4.59 -4.99 17.03
CA LEU A 10 -5.47 -6.14 16.72
C LEU A 10 -4.75 -7.28 15.98
N LEU A 11 -3.50 -7.10 15.57
CA LEU A 11 -2.74 -8.11 14.80
C LEU A 11 -1.80 -8.98 15.65
N ILE A 12 -1.65 -8.69 16.95
CA ILE A 12 -0.69 -9.40 17.82
C ILE A 12 -1.33 -10.53 18.63
N ALA A 13 -2.67 -10.61 18.73
CA ALA A 13 -3.34 -11.58 19.61
C ALA A 13 -3.61 -12.98 19.01
N CYS A 14 -3.18 -13.29 17.78
CA CYS A 14 -3.58 -14.55 17.10
C CYS A 14 -2.42 -15.46 16.63
N PHE A 15 -1.17 -15.22 16.99
CA PHE A 15 -0.05 -16.10 16.60
C PHE A 15 0.96 -16.29 17.74
N ASP A 16 0.58 -17.09 18.73
CA ASP A 16 1.56 -17.71 19.64
C ASP A 16 2.26 -18.85 18.90
N GLY A 17 3.46 -18.57 18.38
CA GLY A 17 4.32 -19.60 17.79
C GLY A 17 5.35 -19.10 16.79
N TYR A 18 6.15 -18.07 17.11
CA TYR A 18 7.35 -17.78 16.34
C TYR A 18 8.55 -17.43 17.24
N SER A 19 9.68 -18.04 16.91
CA SER A 19 10.99 -17.91 17.54
C SER A 19 11.52 -16.45 17.50
N PRO A 20 12.25 -15.97 18.53
CA PRO A 20 12.70 -14.57 18.64
C PRO A 20 13.79 -14.14 17.63
N SER A 21 14.23 -15.01 16.73
CA SER A 21 15.43 -14.77 15.91
C SER A 21 15.19 -13.87 14.69
N GLU A 22 13.96 -13.80 14.15
CA GLU A 22 13.69 -13.08 12.89
C GLU A 22 13.19 -11.64 13.07
N ALA A 23 12.70 -11.27 14.26
CA ALA A 23 12.28 -9.89 14.57
C ALA A 23 13.47 -8.92 14.72
N VAL A 24 14.66 -9.45 15.04
CA VAL A 24 15.91 -8.67 15.16
C VAL A 24 16.48 -8.29 13.79
N PHE A 25 16.20 -9.08 12.74
CA PHE A 25 16.76 -8.84 11.41
C PHE A 25 15.99 -7.76 10.62
N LEU A 26 14.67 -7.64 10.84
CA LEU A 26 13.83 -6.64 10.18
C LEU A 26 13.91 -5.25 10.86
N SER A 27 14.19 -5.20 12.16
CA SER A 27 14.36 -3.93 12.89
C SER A 27 15.69 -3.24 12.54
N ARG A 28 16.74 -4.01 12.21
CA ARG A 28 18.07 -3.48 11.88
C ARG A 28 18.20 -2.89 10.47
N LEU A 29 17.22 -3.13 9.60
CA LEU A 29 17.19 -2.64 8.21
C LEU A 29 16.52 -1.26 8.05
N LEU A 30 15.86 -0.75 9.10
CA LEU A 30 15.21 0.57 9.11
C LEU A 30 16.00 1.65 9.86
N GLU A 31 17.09 1.30 10.56
CA GLU A 31 17.90 2.27 11.36
C GLU A 31 19.18 2.78 10.68
N THR A 32 19.60 2.23 9.54
CA THR A 32 20.81 2.73 8.85
C THR A 32 20.46 3.84 7.87
N GLY A 33 20.17 5.03 8.39
CA GLY A 33 19.81 6.16 7.56
C GLY A 33 19.74 7.49 8.28
N THR A 34 20.77 7.88 9.04
CA THR A 34 21.15 9.30 9.27
C THR A 34 22.35 9.44 10.21
N THR A 35 23.21 10.44 9.90
CA THR A 35 24.39 10.95 10.64
C THR A 35 25.59 9.99 10.64
N GLU A 36 26.78 10.37 10.15
CA GLU A 36 27.62 11.48 10.62
C GLU A 36 28.48 12.10 9.49
N ARG A 37 28.68 13.41 9.59
CA ARG A 37 29.69 14.19 8.88
C ARG A 37 30.61 14.79 9.94
N SER A 38 31.87 14.34 10.05
CA SER A 38 32.98 15.19 10.51
C SER A 38 34.36 14.56 10.27
N SER A 39 35.19 15.35 9.58
CA SER A 39 36.65 15.52 9.67
C SER A 39 37.61 14.31 9.53
N ALA A 40 38.31 14.27 8.39
CA ALA A 40 39.77 14.34 8.34
C ALA A 40 40.19 14.89 6.97
N GLY A 41 41.10 15.87 6.97
CA GLY A 41 41.46 16.68 5.82
C GLY A 41 42.49 16.08 4.86
N THR A 42 42.46 16.66 3.66
CA THR A 42 43.60 16.99 2.78
C THR A 42 44.40 15.82 2.19
N ALA A 43 44.09 15.46 0.93
CA ALA A 43 45.02 15.57 -0.21
C ALA A 43 44.41 14.95 -1.48
N ALA A 44 44.81 15.49 -2.63
CA ALA A 44 44.63 14.99 -3.99
C ALA A 44 43.24 15.19 -4.64
N SER A 45 43.06 16.42 -5.15
CA SER A 45 42.26 16.68 -6.35
C SER A 45 42.89 15.93 -7.53
N GLN A 46 42.17 14.99 -8.15
CA GLN A 46 42.20 14.67 -9.58
C GLN A 46 41.31 13.44 -9.88
N ILE A 47 40.47 13.57 -10.92
CA ILE A 47 39.65 12.53 -11.59
C ILE A 47 38.34 12.14 -10.86
N GLU A 48 37.32 12.99 -10.98
CA GLU A 48 35.92 12.60 -10.83
C GLU A 48 35.11 13.07 -12.04
N GLU A 49 35.05 12.24 -13.10
CA GLU A 49 33.96 12.34 -14.08
C GLU A 49 33.56 10.99 -14.73
N GLY A 50 34.23 9.87 -14.40
CA GLY A 50 33.90 8.53 -14.95
C GLY A 50 33.09 7.59 -14.04
N SER A 51 32.79 7.98 -12.79
CA SER A 51 32.29 7.05 -11.75
C SER A 51 30.75 6.92 -11.69
N SER A 52 30.00 7.90 -12.20
CA SER A 52 28.55 7.99 -12.02
C SER A 52 27.74 6.89 -12.72
N GLN A 53 28.16 6.44 -13.91
CA GLN A 53 27.43 5.41 -14.68
C GLN A 53 27.70 3.97 -14.20
N HIS A 54 28.88 3.71 -13.62
CA HIS A 54 29.24 2.37 -13.15
C HIS A 54 28.54 2.01 -11.83
N ILE A 55 28.28 3.01 -10.99
CA ILE A 55 27.53 2.86 -9.73
C ILE A 55 26.06 2.52 -10.01
N GLY A 56 25.43 3.14 -11.02
CA GLY A 56 24.04 2.87 -11.41
C GLY A 56 23.81 1.44 -11.95
N SER A 57 24.75 0.91 -12.75
CA SER A 57 24.67 -0.46 -13.29
C SER A 57 24.81 -1.53 -12.19
N CYS A 58 25.72 -1.30 -11.23
CA CYS A 58 25.93 -2.20 -10.10
C CYS A 58 24.72 -2.20 -9.14
N ASP A 59 24.11 -1.04 -8.91
CA ASP A 59 22.90 -0.86 -8.09
C ASP A 59 21.64 -1.46 -8.73
N LEU A 60 21.50 -1.39 -10.06
CA LEU A 60 20.42 -2.08 -10.78
C LEU A 60 20.58 -3.61 -10.70
N LYS A 61 21.80 -4.11 -10.84
CA LYS A 61 22.10 -5.55 -10.80
C LYS A 61 21.89 -6.15 -9.41
N SER A 62 22.25 -5.41 -8.34
CA SER A 62 21.97 -5.82 -6.96
C SER A 62 20.47 -5.81 -6.65
N LYS A 63 19.72 -4.79 -7.12
CA LYS A 63 18.24 -4.74 -7.00
C LYS A 63 17.55 -5.90 -7.71
N VAL A 64 17.97 -6.23 -8.93
CA VAL A 64 17.44 -7.40 -9.67
C VAL A 64 17.72 -8.70 -8.92
N LYS A 65 18.90 -8.84 -8.30
CA LYS A 65 19.25 -10.02 -7.51
C LYS A 65 18.37 -10.17 -6.25
N ILE A 66 18.10 -9.06 -5.55
CA ILE A 66 17.20 -9.04 -4.39
C ILE A 66 15.76 -9.38 -4.80
N LEU A 67 15.28 -8.82 -5.91
CA LEU A 67 13.94 -9.12 -6.42
C LEU A 67 13.78 -10.58 -6.83
N ARG A 68 14.78 -11.19 -7.47
CA ARG A 68 14.76 -12.64 -7.79
C ARG A 68 14.72 -13.53 -6.55
N LEU A 69 15.44 -13.16 -5.49
CA LEU A 69 15.40 -13.91 -4.23
C LEU A 69 14.03 -13.77 -3.53
N ALA A 70 13.43 -12.58 -3.57
CA ALA A 70 12.10 -12.35 -3.04
C ALA A 70 11.02 -13.12 -3.83
N ASP A 71 11.12 -13.14 -5.16
CA ASP A 71 10.21 -13.90 -6.03
C ASP A 71 10.35 -15.41 -5.84
N GLY A 72 11.58 -15.92 -5.70
CA GLY A 72 11.80 -17.34 -5.37
C GLY A 72 11.18 -17.76 -4.04
N ASN A 73 11.28 -16.92 -3.01
CA ASN A 73 10.62 -17.15 -1.73
C ASN A 73 9.08 -17.08 -1.84
N LEU A 74 8.56 -16.17 -2.66
CA LEU A 74 7.13 -16.04 -2.90
C LEU A 74 6.58 -17.27 -3.64
N HIS A 75 7.32 -17.76 -4.64
CA HIS A 75 6.98 -18.96 -5.41
C HIS A 75 6.96 -20.21 -4.53
N LEU A 76 7.93 -20.37 -3.62
CA LEU A 76 7.95 -21.45 -2.63
C LEU A 76 6.72 -21.41 -1.71
N LYS A 77 6.35 -20.24 -1.19
CA LYS A 77 5.13 -20.07 -0.38
C LYS A 77 3.87 -20.35 -1.19
N HIS A 78 3.81 -19.91 -2.44
CA HIS A 78 2.70 -20.20 -3.34
C HIS A 78 2.54 -21.70 -3.56
N LYS A 79 3.65 -22.42 -3.82
CA LYS A 79 3.66 -23.86 -4.04
C LYS A 79 3.18 -24.64 -2.80
N LEU A 80 3.60 -24.23 -1.61
CA LEU A 80 3.13 -24.83 -0.35
C LEU A 80 1.63 -24.60 -0.13
N LEU A 81 1.16 -23.35 -0.27
CA LEU A 81 -0.25 -23.00 -0.12
C LEU A 81 -1.14 -23.68 -1.18
N ALA A 82 -0.65 -23.82 -2.41
CA ALA A 82 -1.34 -24.54 -3.47
C ALA A 82 -1.47 -26.05 -3.15
N GLY A 83 -0.42 -26.65 -2.57
CA GLY A 83 -0.46 -28.03 -2.09
C GLY A 83 -1.47 -28.25 -0.97
N GLU A 84 -1.51 -27.35 0.02
CA GLU A 84 -2.50 -27.38 1.10
C GLU A 84 -3.94 -27.21 0.58
N LEU A 85 -4.16 -26.27 -0.36
CA LEU A 85 -5.45 -26.07 -1.01
C LEU A 85 -5.90 -27.30 -1.80
N HIS A 86 -4.97 -28.00 -2.46
CA HIS A 86 -5.29 -29.24 -3.18
C HIS A 86 -5.72 -30.34 -2.20
N SER A 87 -4.96 -30.54 -1.12
CA SER A 87 -5.32 -31.51 -0.07
C SER A 87 -6.68 -31.20 0.56
N HIS A 88 -6.98 -29.93 0.83
CA HIS A 88 -8.27 -29.53 1.40
C HIS A 88 -9.42 -29.80 0.41
N ARG A 89 -9.21 -29.55 -0.90
CA ARG A 89 -10.21 -29.87 -1.93
C ARG A 89 -10.51 -31.37 -2.00
N ASP A 90 -9.49 -32.22 -1.89
CA ASP A 90 -9.68 -33.67 -1.91
C ASP A 90 -10.47 -34.15 -0.68
N ILE A 91 -10.17 -33.58 0.50
CA ILE A 91 -10.91 -33.84 1.75
C ILE A 91 -12.36 -33.37 1.65
N ASP A 92 -12.60 -32.20 1.07
CA ASP A 92 -13.96 -31.66 0.86
C ASP A 92 -14.75 -32.51 -0.14
N ALA A 93 -14.14 -32.93 -1.26
CA ALA A 93 -14.77 -33.81 -2.24
C ALA A 93 -15.16 -35.16 -1.61
N LYS A 94 -14.28 -35.72 -0.77
CA LYS A 94 -14.55 -36.95 -0.02
C LYS A 94 -15.70 -36.75 0.97
N SER A 95 -15.67 -35.66 1.74
CA SER A 95 -16.74 -35.32 2.70
C SER A 95 -18.09 -35.11 1.99
N GLU A 96 -18.10 -34.49 0.81
CA GLU A 96 -19.31 -34.27 0.01
C GLU A 96 -19.87 -35.59 -0.57
N ALA A 97 -19.00 -36.52 -0.97
CA ALA A 97 -19.41 -37.86 -1.39
C ALA A 97 -20.06 -38.64 -0.23
N ASP A 98 -19.46 -38.58 0.97
CA ASP A 98 -20.01 -39.23 2.17
C ASP A 98 -21.37 -38.64 2.57
N LEU A 99 -21.55 -37.31 2.47
CA LEU A 99 -22.84 -36.66 2.70
C LEU A 99 -23.91 -37.05 1.68
N ARG A 100 -23.53 -37.25 0.41
CA ARG A 100 -24.45 -37.75 -0.63
C ARG A 100 -24.90 -39.18 -0.34
N ASN A 101 -23.99 -40.04 0.10
CA ASN A 101 -24.31 -41.42 0.48
C ASN A 101 -25.26 -41.44 1.69
N LEU A 102 -24.95 -40.69 2.75
CA LEU A 102 -25.80 -40.59 3.94
C LEU A 102 -27.19 -40.02 3.63
N ARG A 103 -27.29 -39.08 2.69
CA ARG A 103 -28.59 -38.58 2.20
C ARG A 103 -29.39 -39.70 1.53
N GLY A 104 -28.78 -40.49 0.66
CA GLY A 104 -29.43 -41.64 0.03
C GLY A 104 -29.93 -42.66 1.07
N ASP A 105 -29.13 -42.95 2.10
CA ASP A 105 -29.53 -43.83 3.20
C ASP A 105 -30.72 -43.26 4.01
N LEU A 106 -30.75 -41.94 4.22
CA LEU A 106 -31.89 -41.28 4.88
C LEU A 106 -33.16 -41.29 4.01
N GLU A 107 -33.03 -41.10 2.70
CA GLU A 107 -34.16 -41.14 1.76
C GLU A 107 -34.75 -42.55 1.66
N THR A 108 -33.92 -43.59 1.59
CA THR A 108 -34.36 -44.99 1.57
C THR A 108 -35.04 -45.39 2.89
N THR A 109 -34.50 -44.97 4.04
CA THR A 109 -35.13 -45.23 5.35
C THR A 109 -36.43 -44.45 5.54
N ALA A 110 -36.54 -43.22 5.03
CA ALA A 110 -37.77 -42.43 5.02
C ALA A 110 -38.85 -43.08 4.17
N ALA A 111 -38.53 -43.52 2.94
CA ALA A 111 -39.45 -44.26 2.08
C ALA A 111 -39.96 -45.55 2.76
N GLY A 112 -39.06 -46.28 3.44
CA GLY A 112 -39.44 -47.46 4.23
C GLY A 112 -40.33 -47.15 5.44
N LEU A 113 -40.25 -45.95 6.02
CA LEU A 113 -41.16 -45.50 7.09
C LEU A 113 -42.51 -45.06 6.53
N GLU A 114 -42.54 -44.39 5.39
CA GLU A 114 -43.78 -44.03 4.68
C GLU A 114 -44.56 -45.28 4.27
N GLU A 115 -43.90 -46.30 3.72
CA GLU A 115 -44.52 -47.57 3.37
C GLU A 115 -45.15 -48.26 4.60
N ARG A 116 -44.43 -48.28 5.73
CA ARG A 116 -44.95 -48.81 7.00
C ARG A 116 -46.13 -47.99 7.54
N ASN A 117 -46.11 -46.66 7.36
CA ASN A 117 -47.21 -45.79 7.74
C ASN A 117 -48.45 -46.00 6.85
N CYS A 118 -48.28 -46.22 5.55
CA CYS A 118 -49.36 -46.61 4.65
C CYS A 118 -49.98 -47.95 5.07
N LYS A 119 -49.16 -48.96 5.39
CA LYS A 119 -49.63 -50.24 5.94
C LYS A 119 -50.41 -50.05 7.26
N LEU A 120 -49.94 -49.18 8.16
CA LEU A 120 -50.66 -48.83 9.39
C LEU A 120 -51.97 -48.09 9.14
N ALA A 121 -52.06 -47.26 8.10
CA ALA A 121 -53.28 -46.57 7.73
C ALA A 121 -54.35 -47.56 7.21
N ILE A 122 -53.94 -48.55 6.42
CA ILE A 122 -54.81 -49.64 5.94
C ILE A 122 -55.32 -50.47 7.13
N LEU A 123 -54.44 -50.87 8.05
CA LEU A 123 -54.84 -51.59 9.27
C LEU A 123 -55.80 -50.76 10.16
N LYS A 124 -55.69 -49.43 10.13
CA LYS A 124 -56.61 -48.52 10.84
C LYS A 124 -57.96 -48.38 10.14
N SER A 125 -58.02 -48.41 8.80
CA SER A 125 -59.29 -48.41 8.06
C SER A 125 -60.03 -49.74 8.21
N GLU A 126 -59.32 -50.87 8.19
CA GLU A 126 -59.89 -52.20 8.49
C GLU A 126 -60.50 -52.25 9.90
N ARG A 127 -59.87 -51.57 10.87
CA ARG A 127 -60.42 -51.42 12.23
C ARG A 127 -61.62 -50.47 12.29
N ALA A 128 -61.71 -49.49 11.39
CA ALA A 128 -62.83 -48.55 11.34
C ALA A 128 -64.08 -49.14 10.68
N GLU A 129 -63.91 -50.10 9.77
CA GLU A 129 -64.99 -50.88 9.14
C GLU A 129 -65.51 -52.00 10.05
N GLY A 130 -64.69 -52.49 10.99
CA GLY A 130 -65.11 -53.37 12.09
C GLY A 130 -65.81 -52.63 13.25
N LYS A 131 -66.87 -51.86 12.99
CA LYS A 131 -67.74 -51.31 14.04
C LYS A 131 -68.97 -52.18 14.26
N GLY A 132 -68.81 -53.21 15.09
CA GLY A 132 -69.90 -53.94 15.73
C GLY A 132 -69.69 -53.95 17.25
N GLU A 133 -70.65 -53.35 17.96
CA GLU A 133 -70.96 -53.50 19.39
C GLU A 133 -69.91 -53.00 20.43
N PHE A 134 -70.17 -51.81 20.99
CA PHE A 134 -69.60 -51.38 22.27
C PHE A 134 -70.50 -51.83 23.43
N LEU A 135 -70.06 -52.83 24.19
CA LEU A 135 -70.59 -53.20 25.51
C LEU A 135 -69.90 -52.36 26.61
N PRO A 136 -70.56 -52.09 27.76
CA PRO A 136 -70.02 -51.20 28.79
C PRO A 136 -68.86 -51.85 29.56
N LEU A 137 -67.68 -51.21 29.57
CA LEU A 137 -66.45 -51.71 30.18
C LEU A 137 -66.39 -51.38 31.69
N ASN A 138 -66.35 -52.44 32.51
CA ASN A 138 -66.12 -52.39 33.96
C ASN A 138 -64.61 -52.28 34.32
N LEU A 139 -64.24 -51.66 35.44
CA LEU A 139 -62.85 -51.32 35.84
C LEU A 139 -61.84 -52.50 35.87
N LYS A 140 -62.29 -53.75 36.00
CA LYS A 140 -61.42 -54.95 35.88
C LYS A 140 -60.85 -55.13 34.47
N ASN A 141 -61.49 -54.53 33.45
CA ASN A 141 -61.07 -54.64 32.07
C ASN A 141 -59.86 -53.76 31.74
N VAL A 142 -59.59 -52.68 32.49
CA VAL A 142 -58.44 -51.79 32.23
C VAL A 142 -57.12 -52.51 32.53
N LYS A 143 -57.01 -53.24 33.65
CA LYS A 143 -55.84 -54.10 33.91
C LYS A 143 -55.67 -55.19 32.86
N ARG A 144 -56.76 -55.83 32.42
CA ARG A 144 -56.73 -56.87 31.38
C ARG A 144 -56.31 -56.31 30.01
N ILE A 145 -56.72 -55.09 29.67
CA ILE A 145 -56.32 -54.38 28.45
C ILE A 145 -54.84 -53.98 28.53
N CYS A 146 -54.36 -53.44 29.66
CA CYS A 146 -52.95 -53.08 29.84
C CYS A 146 -52.00 -54.28 29.91
N SER A 147 -52.51 -55.45 30.32
CA SER A 147 -51.79 -56.74 30.27
C SER A 147 -52.04 -57.52 28.97
N SER A 148 -52.85 -56.99 28.05
CA SER A 148 -53.13 -57.68 26.79
C SER A 148 -51.93 -57.59 25.84
N ARG A 149 -51.71 -58.67 25.07
CA ARG A 149 -50.63 -58.76 24.08
C ARG A 149 -50.60 -57.56 23.09
N PRO A 150 -51.73 -57.07 22.54
CA PRO A 150 -51.72 -55.91 21.66
C PRO A 150 -51.25 -54.62 22.34
N TYR A 151 -51.63 -54.39 23.60
CA TYR A 151 -51.20 -53.21 24.35
C TYR A 151 -49.72 -53.26 24.71
N LEU A 152 -49.19 -54.42 25.11
CA LEU A 152 -47.75 -54.60 25.37
C LEU A 152 -46.93 -54.40 24.08
N MET A 153 -47.40 -54.92 22.94
CA MET A 153 -46.75 -54.66 21.64
C MET A 153 -46.75 -53.16 21.27
N LEU A 154 -47.87 -52.44 21.51
CA LEU A 154 -47.94 -50.99 21.32
C LEU A 154 -47.01 -50.24 22.28
N LYS A 155 -46.90 -50.68 23.53
CA LYS A 155 -45.99 -50.10 24.54
C LYS A 155 -44.52 -50.30 24.14
N ASP A 156 -44.15 -51.49 23.66
CA ASP A 156 -42.80 -51.79 23.18
C ASP A 156 -42.49 -51.02 21.88
N GLN A 157 -43.45 -50.88 20.97
CA GLN A 157 -43.31 -50.01 19.79
C GLN A 157 -43.18 -48.52 20.17
N LEU A 158 -43.91 -48.07 21.19
CA LEU A 158 -43.76 -46.71 21.72
C LEU A 158 -42.39 -46.50 22.36
N ALA A 159 -41.87 -47.48 23.09
CA ALA A 159 -40.52 -47.43 23.65
C ALA A 159 -39.44 -47.40 22.55
N LYS A 160 -39.58 -48.23 21.51
CA LYS A 160 -38.69 -48.21 20.33
C LYS A 160 -38.75 -46.90 19.57
N SER A 161 -39.93 -46.35 19.31
CA SER A 161 -40.06 -45.04 18.65
C SER A 161 -39.48 -43.90 19.49
N LYS A 162 -39.64 -43.92 20.82
CA LYS A 162 -38.98 -42.97 21.73
C LYS A 162 -37.45 -43.08 21.65
N ALA A 163 -36.89 -44.29 21.65
CA ALA A 163 -35.46 -44.50 21.50
C ALA A 163 -34.94 -43.98 20.14
N ASN A 164 -35.68 -44.23 19.06
CA ASN A 164 -35.36 -43.72 17.73
C ASN A 164 -35.39 -42.19 17.68
N VAL A 165 -36.36 -41.53 18.32
CA VAL A 165 -36.41 -40.06 18.40
C VAL A 165 -35.18 -39.49 19.09
N VAL A 166 -34.70 -40.11 20.17
CA VAL A 166 -33.45 -39.69 20.84
C VAL A 166 -32.25 -39.88 19.93
N GLN A 167 -32.16 -41.00 19.19
CA GLN A 167 -31.09 -41.23 18.22
C GLN A 167 -31.12 -40.20 17.07
N TYR A 168 -32.28 -39.89 16.51
CA TYR A 168 -32.43 -38.87 15.48
C TYR A 168 -32.09 -37.47 16.00
N HIS A 169 -32.44 -37.16 17.24
CA HIS A 169 -32.07 -35.89 17.88
C HIS A 169 -30.54 -35.75 18.00
N ALA A 170 -29.84 -36.80 18.48
CA ALA A 170 -28.38 -36.81 18.55
C ALA A 170 -27.71 -36.68 17.18
N LEU A 171 -28.27 -37.31 16.13
CA LEU A 171 -27.79 -37.14 14.75
C LEU A 171 -28.01 -35.72 14.24
N TYR A 172 -29.15 -35.10 14.55
CA TYR A 172 -29.43 -33.72 14.19
C TYR A 172 -28.44 -32.75 14.85
N GLU A 173 -28.13 -32.93 16.13
CA GLU A 173 -27.12 -32.12 16.82
C GLU A 173 -25.74 -32.24 16.18
N LYS A 174 -25.30 -33.46 15.85
CA LYS A 174 -24.05 -33.69 15.10
C LYS A 174 -24.05 -32.97 13.75
N LEU A 175 -25.15 -33.05 12.99
CA LEU A 175 -25.29 -32.37 11.71
C LEU A 175 -25.28 -30.83 11.86
N GLN A 176 -25.80 -30.28 12.96
CA GLN A 176 -25.71 -28.84 13.22
C GLN A 176 -24.26 -28.39 13.45
N VAL A 177 -23.47 -29.17 14.17
CA VAL A 177 -22.03 -28.90 14.38
C VAL A 177 -21.27 -29.01 13.07
N GLU A 178 -21.49 -30.07 12.29
CA GLU A 178 -20.84 -30.25 10.97
C GLU A 178 -21.18 -29.12 10.00
N LYS A 179 -22.42 -28.62 10.00
CA LYS A 179 -22.80 -27.44 9.22
C LYS A 179 -21.99 -26.20 9.59
N GLY A 180 -21.72 -25.98 10.88
CA GLY A 180 -20.86 -24.90 11.36
C GLY A 180 -19.42 -25.05 10.87
N ASN A 181 -18.87 -26.27 10.98
CA ASN A 181 -17.52 -26.59 10.52
C ASN A 181 -17.36 -26.43 9.01
N LEU A 182 -18.35 -26.85 8.21
CA LEU A 182 -18.36 -26.65 6.77
C LEU A 182 -18.42 -25.18 6.38
N ALA A 183 -19.27 -24.39 7.05
CA ALA A 183 -19.34 -22.95 6.82
C ALA A 183 -18.03 -22.23 7.18
N TRP A 184 -17.29 -22.73 8.18
CA TRP A 184 -15.97 -22.21 8.52
C TRP A 184 -14.90 -22.60 7.48
N ARG A 185 -14.88 -23.87 7.04
CA ARG A 185 -14.00 -24.34 5.96
C ARG A 185 -14.24 -23.61 4.64
N GLU A 186 -15.50 -23.33 4.30
CA GLU A 186 -15.84 -22.54 3.11
C GLU A 186 -15.27 -21.12 3.18
N LYS A 187 -15.32 -20.47 4.36
CA LYS A 187 -14.72 -19.14 4.55
C LYS A 187 -13.19 -19.19 4.49
N ASP A 188 -12.59 -20.19 5.10
CA ASP A 188 -11.14 -20.38 5.10
C ASP A 188 -10.59 -20.62 3.68
N THR A 189 -11.23 -21.51 2.92
CA THR A 189 -10.88 -21.76 1.51
C THR A 189 -11.10 -20.52 0.64
N HIS A 190 -12.13 -19.72 0.92
CA HIS A 190 -12.36 -18.45 0.24
C HIS A 190 -11.21 -17.46 0.51
N ILE A 191 -10.80 -17.28 1.76
CA ILE A 191 -9.68 -16.40 2.13
C ILE A 191 -8.37 -16.88 1.49
N ARG A 192 -8.09 -18.19 1.53
CA ARG A 192 -6.90 -18.75 0.86
C ARG A 192 -6.91 -18.49 -0.64
N LYS A 193 -8.07 -18.58 -1.29
CA LYS A 193 -8.22 -18.24 -2.71
C LYS A 193 -7.91 -16.76 -2.97
N GLU A 194 -8.44 -15.85 -2.16
CA GLU A 194 -8.15 -14.42 -2.30
C GLU A 194 -6.66 -14.11 -2.11
N LEU A 195 -6.00 -14.78 -1.17
CA LEU A 195 -4.55 -14.67 -0.97
C LEU A 195 -3.77 -15.19 -2.18
N VAL A 196 -4.16 -16.33 -2.75
CA VAL A 196 -3.54 -16.87 -3.97
C VAL A 196 -3.69 -15.91 -5.16
N ASP A 197 -4.88 -15.33 -5.33
CA ASP A 197 -5.15 -14.34 -6.39
C ASP A 197 -4.31 -13.07 -6.18
N PHE A 198 -4.17 -12.60 -4.93
CA PHE A 198 -3.31 -11.47 -4.57
C PHE A 198 -1.84 -11.75 -4.90
N PHE A 199 -1.32 -12.93 -4.53
CA PHE A 199 0.06 -13.29 -4.83
C PHE A 199 0.33 -13.45 -6.32
N HIS A 200 -0.61 -14.02 -7.09
CA HIS A 200 -0.51 -14.05 -8.55
C HIS A 200 -0.42 -12.65 -9.16
N GLN A 201 -1.26 -11.72 -8.69
CA GLN A 201 -1.23 -10.34 -9.16
C GLN A 201 0.09 -9.65 -8.80
N ALA A 202 0.59 -9.86 -7.57
CA ALA A 202 1.87 -9.30 -7.13
C ALA A 202 3.05 -9.84 -7.95
N SER A 203 3.08 -11.15 -8.23
CA SER A 203 4.09 -11.80 -9.08
C SER A 203 4.03 -11.27 -10.52
N ALA A 204 2.84 -11.15 -11.12
CA ALA A 204 2.69 -10.59 -12.46
C ALA A 204 3.19 -9.13 -12.56
N ILE A 205 2.98 -8.32 -11.53
CA ILE A 205 3.51 -6.95 -11.46
C ILE A 205 5.04 -6.98 -11.35
N ALA A 206 5.60 -7.87 -10.51
CA ALA A 206 7.03 -8.02 -10.37
C ALA A 206 7.69 -8.47 -11.68
N ASP A 207 7.12 -9.45 -12.38
CA ASP A 207 7.60 -9.93 -13.68
C ASP A 207 7.56 -8.86 -14.75
N SER A 208 6.48 -8.06 -14.82
CA SER A 208 6.42 -6.91 -15.73
C SER A 208 7.54 -5.91 -15.43
N ARG A 209 7.79 -5.63 -14.15
CA ARG A 209 8.85 -4.70 -13.74
C ARG A 209 10.25 -5.23 -14.05
N ILE A 210 10.47 -6.54 -13.89
CA ILE A 210 11.73 -7.19 -14.27
C ILE A 210 11.96 -7.04 -15.77
N LYS A 211 10.96 -7.33 -16.60
CA LYS A 211 11.06 -7.19 -18.07
C LYS A 211 11.37 -5.75 -18.49
N ASP A 212 10.72 -4.76 -17.87
CA ASP A 212 11.00 -3.35 -18.15
C ASP A 212 12.45 -2.98 -17.80
N LEU A 213 12.94 -3.43 -16.63
CA LEU A 213 14.33 -3.19 -16.21
C LEU A 213 15.34 -3.91 -17.10
N GLU A 214 15.05 -5.12 -17.56
CA GLU A 214 15.90 -5.86 -18.49
C GLU A 214 16.00 -5.13 -19.85
N ALA A 215 14.89 -4.57 -20.36
CA ALA A 215 14.89 -3.77 -21.58
C ALA A 215 15.70 -2.46 -21.41
N ASP A 216 15.58 -1.80 -20.25
CA ASP A 216 16.38 -0.60 -19.94
C ASP A 216 17.89 -0.93 -19.88
N ILE A 217 18.26 -2.06 -19.26
CA ILE A 217 19.65 -2.52 -19.20
C ILE A 217 20.19 -2.79 -20.62
N GLU A 218 19.44 -3.51 -21.45
CA GLU A 218 19.81 -3.80 -22.85
C GLU A 218 20.03 -2.51 -23.66
N LYS A 219 19.17 -1.50 -23.45
CA LYS A 219 19.31 -0.19 -24.08
C LYS A 219 20.60 0.51 -23.64
N CYS A 220 20.89 0.54 -22.33
CA CYS A 220 22.12 1.11 -21.80
C CYS A 220 23.37 0.42 -22.37
N ILE A 221 23.34 -0.90 -22.54
CA ILE A 221 24.43 -1.66 -23.17
C ILE A 221 24.63 -1.21 -24.62
N LYS A 222 23.54 -1.06 -25.39
CA LYS A 222 23.62 -0.58 -26.78
C LYS A 222 24.17 0.84 -26.87
N GLU A 223 23.73 1.74 -25.99
CA GLU A 223 24.24 3.11 -25.91
C GLU A 223 25.73 3.12 -25.55
N LYS A 224 26.14 2.34 -24.55
CA LYS A 224 27.55 2.17 -24.18
C LYS A 224 28.40 1.71 -25.37
N ASN A 225 27.99 0.64 -26.04
CA ASN A 225 28.75 0.09 -27.17
C ASN A 225 28.85 1.08 -28.33
N TRP A 226 27.81 1.89 -28.56
CA TRP A 226 27.85 2.96 -29.55
C TRP A 226 28.85 4.06 -29.17
N ILE A 227 28.87 4.48 -27.89
CA ILE A 227 29.84 5.46 -27.38
C ILE A 227 31.27 4.91 -27.48
N GLU A 228 31.51 3.66 -27.04
CA GLU A 228 32.83 3.02 -27.14
C GLU A 228 33.31 2.97 -28.59
N LYS A 229 32.46 2.57 -29.53
CA LYS A 229 32.79 2.58 -30.96
C LYS A 229 33.11 3.98 -31.47
N LYS A 230 32.33 4.99 -31.05
CA LYS A 230 32.60 6.40 -31.42
C LYS A 230 33.92 6.89 -30.84
N MET A 231 34.24 6.54 -29.60
CA MET A 231 35.52 6.85 -28.95
C MET A 231 36.71 6.17 -29.65
N GLU A 232 36.54 4.97 -30.22
CA GLU A 232 37.57 4.33 -31.03
C GLU A 232 37.72 4.94 -32.44
N GLU A 233 36.67 5.56 -32.98
CA GLU A 233 36.67 6.21 -34.30
C GLU A 233 37.29 7.62 -34.25
N VAL A 234 37.05 8.39 -33.18
CA VAL A 234 37.55 9.77 -32.99
C VAL A 234 39.08 9.91 -33.14
N PRO A 235 39.94 9.08 -32.53
CA PRO A 235 41.39 9.17 -32.70
C PRO A 235 41.87 8.68 -34.08
N LYS A 236 41.00 8.05 -34.89
CA LYS A 236 41.32 7.58 -36.25
C LYS A 236 41.01 8.62 -37.34
N GLU A 237 40.49 9.79 -36.97
CA GLU A 237 40.27 10.89 -37.90
C GLU A 237 41.61 11.36 -38.48
N PRO A 238 41.82 11.32 -39.81
CA PRO A 238 43.13 11.57 -40.44
C PRO A 238 43.75 12.92 -40.02
N GLY A 239 42.94 13.98 -39.97
CA GLY A 239 43.41 15.30 -39.57
C GLY A 239 43.82 15.40 -38.09
N ARG A 240 43.24 14.59 -37.19
CA ARG A 240 43.69 14.56 -35.79
C ARG A 240 45.00 13.81 -35.62
N ILE A 241 45.21 12.74 -36.39
CA ILE A 241 46.48 11.99 -36.37
C ILE A 241 47.62 12.89 -36.83
N GLU A 242 47.42 13.65 -37.91
CA GLU A 242 48.41 14.63 -38.40
C GLU A 242 48.70 15.71 -37.36
N ILE A 243 47.66 16.31 -36.76
CA ILE A 243 47.83 17.30 -35.69
C ILE A 243 48.58 16.71 -34.48
N ILE A 244 48.22 15.50 -34.04
CA ILE A 244 48.90 14.83 -32.92
C ILE A 244 50.36 14.56 -33.28
N ALA A 245 50.65 14.09 -34.49
CA ALA A 245 52.02 13.83 -34.95
C ALA A 245 52.85 15.13 -35.05
N GLU A 246 52.25 16.24 -35.50
CA GLU A 246 52.88 17.56 -35.49
C GLU A 246 53.17 18.05 -34.07
N PHE A 247 52.21 17.90 -33.14
CA PHE A 247 52.41 18.25 -31.73
C PHE A 247 53.46 17.36 -31.07
N GLU A 248 53.45 16.06 -31.33
CA GLU A 248 54.49 15.13 -30.87
C GLU A 248 55.86 15.55 -31.42
N GLY A 249 55.96 15.86 -32.71
CA GLY A 249 57.18 16.38 -33.33
C GLY A 249 57.68 17.68 -32.67
N LEU A 250 56.76 18.60 -32.34
CA LEU A 250 57.09 19.83 -31.62
C LEU A 250 57.59 19.54 -30.20
N ILE A 251 56.93 18.62 -29.49
CA ILE A 251 57.32 18.21 -28.12
C ILE A 251 58.69 17.53 -28.12
N TYR A 252 59.02 16.75 -29.16
CA TYR A 252 60.31 16.09 -29.27
C TYR A 252 61.45 17.03 -29.67
N SER A 253 61.18 18.06 -30.48
CA SER A 253 62.19 19.05 -30.92
C SER A 253 62.44 20.15 -29.90
N PHE A 254 61.44 20.54 -29.13
CA PHE A 254 61.53 21.64 -28.17
C PHE A 254 62.69 21.54 -27.14
N PRO A 255 63.00 20.37 -26.55
CA PRO A 255 64.14 20.25 -25.62
C PRO A 255 65.50 20.51 -26.28
N GLU A 256 65.69 20.09 -27.53
CA GLU A 256 66.94 20.31 -28.28
C GLU A 256 67.10 21.79 -28.64
N GLU A 257 66.02 22.43 -29.09
CA GLU A 257 66.00 23.87 -29.39
C GLU A 257 66.25 24.71 -28.13
N MET A 258 65.63 24.36 -27.01
CA MET A 258 65.87 25.01 -25.70
C MET A 258 67.32 24.84 -25.24
N CYS A 259 67.92 23.66 -25.44
CA CYS A 259 69.32 23.42 -25.13
C CYS A 259 70.25 24.26 -26.02
N SER A 260 69.94 24.36 -27.31
CA SER A 260 70.65 25.22 -28.27
C SER A 260 70.58 26.70 -27.85
N MET A 261 69.39 27.21 -27.50
CA MET A 261 69.24 28.58 -27.00
C MET A 261 70.01 28.80 -25.69
N GLN A 262 69.95 27.87 -24.74
CA GLN A 262 70.67 27.97 -23.47
C GLN A 262 72.20 28.05 -23.69
N ASN A 263 72.72 27.29 -24.65
CA ASN A 263 74.13 27.33 -25.04
C ASN A 263 74.50 28.66 -25.70
N GLN A 264 73.63 29.20 -26.56
CA GLN A 264 73.83 30.54 -27.15
C GLN A 264 73.86 31.63 -26.08
N PHE A 265 72.92 31.60 -25.12
CA PHE A 265 72.92 32.54 -23.99
C PHE A 265 74.19 32.44 -23.15
N SER A 266 74.71 31.24 -22.94
CA SER A 266 75.96 31.03 -22.20
C SER A 266 77.16 31.65 -22.94
N ARG A 267 77.24 31.48 -24.27
CA ARG A 267 78.26 32.13 -25.10
C ARG A 267 78.16 33.66 -25.07
N PHE A 268 76.96 34.22 -25.23
CA PHE A 268 76.79 35.67 -25.15
C PHE A 268 77.18 36.23 -23.78
N LYS A 269 77.02 35.45 -22.71
CA LYS A 269 77.48 35.83 -21.37
C LYS A 269 79.01 35.83 -21.27
N GLU A 270 79.68 34.86 -21.88
CA GLU A 270 81.14 34.81 -21.99
C GLU A 270 81.66 36.01 -22.81
N ASP A 271 81.10 36.24 -24.01
CA ASP A 271 81.46 37.38 -24.86
C ASP A 271 81.27 38.72 -24.13
N ALA A 272 80.17 38.88 -23.37
CA ALA A 272 79.93 40.08 -22.58
C ALA A 272 80.98 40.28 -21.46
N SER A 273 81.43 39.19 -20.84
CA SER A 273 82.50 39.21 -19.84
C SER A 273 83.83 39.62 -20.47
N ASP A 274 84.14 39.11 -21.65
CA ASP A 274 85.35 39.47 -22.41
C ASP A 274 85.34 40.95 -22.80
N VAL A 275 84.19 41.47 -23.26
CA VAL A 275 84.01 42.90 -23.55
C VAL A 275 84.24 43.75 -22.29
N HIS A 276 83.81 43.28 -21.12
CA HIS A 276 84.05 43.99 -19.85
C HIS A 276 85.54 43.98 -19.47
N SER A 277 86.24 42.86 -19.67
CA SER A 277 87.69 42.76 -19.48
C SER A 277 88.44 43.71 -20.42
N LEU A 278 88.15 43.66 -21.72
CA LEU A 278 88.75 44.54 -22.71
C LEU A 278 88.48 46.02 -22.41
N ARG A 279 87.28 46.36 -21.95
CA ARG A 279 86.95 47.73 -21.53
C ARG A 279 87.78 48.16 -20.30
N ALA A 280 88.04 47.26 -19.36
CA ALA A 280 88.90 47.54 -18.21
C ALA A 280 90.36 47.75 -18.66
N ASP A 281 90.86 46.93 -19.58
CA ASP A 281 92.19 47.05 -20.16
C ASP A 281 92.36 48.38 -20.91
N VAL A 282 91.38 48.76 -21.73
CA VAL A 282 91.37 50.07 -22.42
C VAL A 282 91.43 51.22 -21.43
N LYS A 283 90.68 51.16 -20.32
CA LYS A 283 90.74 52.20 -19.26
C LYS A 283 92.11 52.24 -18.57
N SER A 284 92.69 51.08 -18.28
CA SER A 284 94.04 50.98 -17.70
C SER A 284 95.10 51.57 -18.64
N LEU A 285 95.06 51.22 -19.92
CA LEU A 285 95.95 51.75 -20.94
C LEU A 285 95.77 53.26 -21.14
N ALA A 286 94.52 53.75 -21.13
CA ALA A 286 94.25 55.19 -21.21
C ALA A 286 94.85 55.95 -20.02
N HIS A 287 94.72 55.41 -18.80
CA HIS A 287 95.36 55.99 -17.61
C HIS A 287 96.89 55.99 -17.72
N ILE A 288 97.49 54.90 -18.21
CA ILE A 288 98.94 54.83 -18.45
C ILE A 288 99.38 55.89 -19.47
N LEU A 289 98.63 56.05 -20.57
CA LEU A 289 98.90 57.07 -21.58
C LEU A 289 98.84 58.48 -21.00
N ASP A 290 97.85 58.77 -20.16
CA ASP A 290 97.70 60.08 -19.49
C ASP A 290 98.88 60.38 -18.55
N CYS A 291 99.28 59.39 -17.73
CA CYS A 291 100.50 59.51 -16.91
C CYS A 291 101.76 59.79 -17.77
N LYS A 292 101.90 59.13 -18.92
CA LYS A 292 103.01 59.39 -19.85
C LYS A 292 102.94 60.75 -20.51
N ALA A 293 101.75 61.26 -20.81
CA ALA A 293 101.57 62.63 -21.29
C ALA A 293 102.02 63.64 -20.22
N MET A 294 101.63 63.47 -18.96
CA MET A 294 102.06 64.32 -17.86
C MET A 294 103.59 64.28 -17.64
N GLU A 295 104.21 63.10 -17.74
CA GLU A 295 105.68 62.97 -17.69
C GLU A 295 106.36 63.77 -18.81
N LEU A 296 105.83 63.70 -20.04
CA LEU A 296 106.35 64.45 -21.20
C LEU A 296 106.20 65.96 -21.02
N GLU A 297 105.07 66.43 -20.50
CA GLU A 297 104.87 67.85 -20.15
C GLU A 297 105.88 68.32 -19.11
N ALA A 298 106.14 67.52 -18.07
CA ALA A 298 107.14 67.82 -17.05
C ALA A 298 108.58 67.84 -17.60
N PHE A 299 108.91 66.97 -18.56
CA PHE A 299 110.19 67.04 -19.27
C PHE A 299 110.29 68.30 -20.15
N SER A 300 109.21 68.66 -20.84
CA SER A 300 109.14 69.87 -21.68
C SER A 300 109.33 71.14 -20.83
N LEU A 301 108.65 71.24 -19.69
CA LEU A 301 108.77 72.38 -18.77
C LEU A 301 110.21 72.52 -18.24
N ARG A 302 110.83 71.41 -17.79
CA ARG A 302 112.24 71.42 -17.35
C ARG A 302 113.19 71.83 -18.47
N SER A 303 112.95 71.39 -19.70
CA SER A 303 113.75 71.81 -20.85
C SER A 303 113.60 73.31 -21.12
N ALA A 304 112.39 73.86 -21.00
CA ALA A 304 112.14 75.30 -21.12
C ALA A 304 112.85 76.11 -20.03
N GLU A 305 112.84 75.64 -18.77
CA GLU A 305 113.58 76.25 -17.66
C GLU A 305 115.09 76.24 -17.91
N GLN A 306 115.65 75.11 -18.36
CA GLN A 306 117.06 74.99 -18.72
C GLN A 306 117.42 75.94 -19.87
N ASN A 307 116.55 76.08 -20.88
CA ASN A 307 116.75 77.02 -21.99
C ASN A 307 116.72 78.48 -21.53
N ALA A 308 115.81 78.84 -20.62
CA ALA A 308 115.77 80.18 -20.03
C ALA A 308 117.05 80.50 -19.24
N GLU A 309 117.59 79.52 -18.50
CA GLU A 309 118.86 79.68 -17.79
C GLU A 309 120.04 79.86 -18.76
N ILE A 310 120.07 79.11 -19.85
CA ILE A 310 121.05 79.31 -20.93
C ILE A 310 120.96 80.75 -21.49
N GLN A 311 119.74 81.27 -21.73
CA GLN A 311 119.56 82.65 -22.19
C GLN A 311 120.07 83.69 -21.19
N LYS A 312 119.85 83.49 -19.88
CA LYS A 312 120.41 84.36 -18.84
C LYS A 312 121.94 84.33 -18.85
N LEU A 313 122.54 83.15 -18.92
CA LEU A 313 124.00 83.00 -19.01
C LEU A 313 124.55 83.68 -20.27
N GLN A 314 123.86 83.58 -21.40
CA GLN A 314 124.20 84.30 -22.62
C GLN A 314 124.11 85.83 -22.45
N ALA A 315 123.16 86.34 -21.68
CA ALA A 315 123.06 87.76 -21.34
C ALA A 315 124.22 88.24 -20.45
N VAL A 316 124.63 87.43 -19.47
CA VAL A 316 125.82 87.70 -18.64
C VAL A 316 127.08 87.74 -19.52
N VAL A 317 127.24 86.78 -20.42
CA VAL A 317 128.35 86.77 -21.39
C VAL A 317 128.33 88.02 -22.28
N ARG A 318 127.15 88.51 -22.67
CA ARG A 318 127.00 89.76 -23.44
C ARG A 318 127.44 90.98 -22.61
N GLY A 319 127.01 91.09 -21.35
CA GLY A 319 127.44 92.18 -20.45
C GLY A 319 128.96 92.17 -20.22
N LEU A 320 129.57 91.00 -20.03
CA LEU A 320 131.04 90.89 -19.94
C LEU A 320 131.73 91.36 -21.22
N LYS A 321 131.17 91.09 -22.41
CA LYS A 321 131.71 91.60 -23.68
C LYS A 321 131.60 93.13 -23.82
N GLU A 322 130.55 93.73 -23.29
CA GLU A 322 130.39 95.19 -23.21
C GLU A 322 131.44 95.81 -22.29
N THR A 323 131.66 95.25 -21.10
CA THR A 323 132.73 95.73 -20.18
C THR A 323 134.14 95.62 -20.78
N ILE A 324 134.41 94.58 -21.58
CA ILE A 324 135.67 94.46 -22.32
C ILE A 324 135.81 95.59 -23.37
N SER A 325 134.70 96.02 -23.97
CA SER A 325 134.68 97.13 -24.92
C SER A 325 134.92 98.48 -24.22
N ASP A 326 134.34 98.68 -23.04
CA ASP A 326 134.56 99.88 -22.22
C ASP A 326 136.02 99.99 -21.74
N LEU A 327 136.62 98.87 -21.30
CA LEU A 327 138.03 98.82 -20.89
C LEU A 327 138.99 99.13 -22.04
N LYS A 328 138.62 98.75 -23.28
CA LYS A 328 139.37 99.17 -24.48
C LYS A 328 139.25 100.69 -24.69
N LEU A 329 138.07 101.27 -24.49
CA LEU A 329 137.87 102.73 -24.58
C LEU A 329 138.71 103.50 -23.54
N PHE A 330 138.80 103.00 -22.29
CA PHE A 330 139.68 103.56 -21.26
C PHE A 330 141.15 103.52 -21.68
N ARG A 331 141.61 102.43 -22.30
CA ARG A 331 142.98 102.33 -22.83
C ARG A 331 143.24 103.35 -23.96
N GLU A 332 142.24 103.64 -24.79
CA GLU A 332 142.33 104.67 -25.83
C GLU A 332 142.37 106.09 -25.23
N MET A 333 141.60 106.35 -24.16
CA MET A 333 141.58 107.64 -23.44
C MET A 333 142.92 107.97 -22.75
N TYR A 334 143.64 106.98 -22.23
CA TYR A 334 144.98 107.19 -21.63
C TYR A 334 146.11 107.43 -22.65
N ARG A 335 145.81 107.43 -23.97
CA ARG A 335 146.84 107.52 -25.02
C ARG A 335 146.94 108.90 -25.70
N CYS A 336 146.22 109.93 -25.23
CA CYS A 336 146.30 111.28 -25.78
C CYS A 336 146.14 112.35 -24.69
N GLU A 337 147.24 112.72 -24.00
CA GLU A 337 147.54 114.06 -23.44
C GLU A 337 148.88 114.07 -22.65
N SER A 338 149.99 114.48 -23.28
CA SER A 338 150.99 115.40 -22.69
C SER A 338 152.04 115.86 -23.73
N THR A 339 151.79 117.00 -24.35
CA THR A 339 152.75 118.02 -24.84
C THR A 339 153.28 118.79 -23.60
N ASP A 340 154.42 119.47 -23.48
CA ASP A 340 155.36 120.15 -24.37
C ASP A 340 156.60 120.66 -23.56
N SER A 341 157.60 121.24 -24.27
CA SER A 341 158.52 122.35 -23.89
C SER A 341 160.03 121.98 -23.82
N ARG A 342 160.83 122.29 -24.87
CA ARG A 342 161.67 123.52 -25.10
C ARG A 342 162.81 123.69 -24.06
N GLU A 343 164.10 123.84 -24.38
CA GLU A 343 164.74 124.71 -25.39
C GLU A 343 166.28 124.44 -25.52
N VAL A 344 166.87 124.82 -26.67
CA VAL A 344 168.23 125.39 -26.92
C VAL A 344 169.50 124.50 -27.05
N ASP A 345 169.97 124.44 -28.31
CA ASP A 345 171.32 124.59 -28.88
C ASP A 345 172.56 123.88 -28.27
N GLU A 346 173.10 122.91 -29.02
CA GLU A 346 174.45 122.95 -29.62
C GLU A 346 174.84 121.63 -30.31
N ALA A 347 175.65 121.74 -31.35
CA ALA A 347 176.52 120.69 -31.93
C ALA A 347 175.89 119.63 -32.87
N ARG A 348 175.61 120.11 -34.10
CA ARG A 348 175.73 119.39 -35.37
C ARG A 348 177.16 118.86 -35.59
N ASN A 349 177.58 117.90 -34.76
CA ASN A 349 178.78 117.06 -34.94
C ASN A 349 178.64 115.66 -34.31
N GLY A 350 177.44 115.28 -33.83
CA GLY A 350 177.09 113.92 -33.37
C GLY A 350 176.32 113.06 -34.39
N GLU A 351 176.06 113.59 -35.60
CA GLU A 351 175.16 113.05 -36.65
C GLU A 351 175.54 111.65 -37.16
N ILE A 352 176.75 111.15 -36.84
CA ILE A 352 177.20 109.80 -37.21
C ILE A 352 176.84 108.72 -36.16
N LYS A 353 176.45 109.09 -34.92
CA LYS A 353 176.01 108.11 -33.90
C LYS A 353 174.49 107.92 -33.80
N ALA A 354 173.68 108.82 -34.38
CA ALA A 354 172.22 108.78 -34.31
C ALA A 354 171.55 107.84 -35.36
N TRP A 355 172.26 107.47 -36.43
CA TRP A 355 171.74 106.50 -37.42
C TRP A 355 171.53 105.08 -36.87
N ALA A 356 172.08 104.75 -35.69
CA ALA A 356 171.85 103.47 -35.03
C ALA A 356 170.49 103.40 -34.30
N TYR A 357 169.87 104.55 -33.99
CA TYR A 357 168.57 104.60 -33.29
C TYR A 357 167.37 104.69 -34.25
N PHE A 358 167.56 105.26 -35.45
CA PHE A 358 166.50 105.40 -36.46
C PHE A 358 166.01 104.04 -37.00
N ARG A 359 166.85 102.99 -36.97
CA ARG A 359 166.47 101.63 -37.39
C ARG A 359 165.59 100.88 -36.37
N SER A 360 165.40 101.43 -35.17
CA SER A 360 164.52 100.87 -34.13
C SER A 360 163.08 101.42 -34.19
N LEU A 361 162.82 102.53 -34.89
CA LEU A 361 161.50 103.18 -34.89
C LEU A 361 160.58 102.73 -36.04
N ILE A 362 161.13 102.10 -37.09
CA ILE A 362 160.36 101.56 -38.23
C ILE A 362 159.55 100.30 -37.82
N THR A 363 159.93 99.61 -36.74
CA THR A 363 159.25 98.41 -36.22
C THR A 363 158.00 98.68 -35.37
N SER A 364 157.54 99.94 -35.24
CA SER A 364 156.44 100.31 -34.32
C SER A 364 155.10 100.68 -34.99
N LEU A 365 155.02 100.68 -36.32
CA LEU A 365 153.79 100.95 -37.08
C LEU A 365 153.51 99.77 -38.03
N ASP A 366 152.84 98.75 -37.49
CA ASP A 366 152.66 97.44 -38.13
C ASP A 366 151.21 97.19 -38.61
N GLY A 367 151.07 96.64 -39.83
CA GLY A 367 149.81 96.47 -40.56
C GLY A 367 148.87 95.35 -40.08
N GLN A 368 149.21 94.66 -38.98
CA GLN A 368 148.50 93.44 -38.52
C GLN A 368 147.20 93.70 -37.73
N ASN A 369 146.96 94.93 -37.26
CA ASN A 369 145.78 95.26 -36.42
C ASN A 369 144.49 95.50 -37.25
N LEU A 370 144.61 95.97 -38.50
CA LEU A 370 143.46 96.18 -39.40
C LEU A 370 142.97 94.86 -40.01
N GLU A 371 143.87 93.91 -40.28
CA GLU A 371 143.54 92.63 -40.90
C GLU A 371 142.81 91.67 -39.94
N SER A 372 143.11 91.75 -38.65
CA SER A 372 142.44 90.95 -37.61
C SER A 372 141.06 91.51 -37.21
N GLN A 373 140.83 92.82 -37.32
CA GLN A 373 139.49 93.41 -37.17
C GLN A 373 138.55 93.09 -38.35
N LEU A 374 139.08 93.06 -39.59
CA LEU A 374 138.28 92.69 -40.76
C LEU A 374 137.83 91.22 -40.71
N LYS A 375 138.69 90.29 -40.27
CA LYS A 375 138.32 88.87 -40.07
C LYS A 375 137.21 88.68 -39.03
N ALA A 376 137.28 89.38 -37.90
CA ALA A 376 136.26 89.30 -36.86
C ALA A 376 134.88 89.84 -37.34
N SER A 377 134.87 90.87 -38.19
CA SER A 377 133.64 91.41 -38.77
C SER A 377 133.00 90.46 -39.78
N ILE A 378 133.80 89.79 -40.63
CA ILE A 378 133.32 88.79 -41.59
C ILE A 378 132.76 87.56 -40.84
N GLU A 379 133.44 87.10 -39.78
CA GLU A 379 132.96 85.99 -38.95
C GLU A 379 131.64 86.30 -38.21
N ALA A 380 131.40 87.56 -37.83
CA ALA A 380 130.16 88.00 -37.22
C ALA A 380 129.00 88.03 -38.24
N GLU A 381 129.26 88.49 -39.47
CA GLU A 381 128.29 88.50 -40.56
C GLU A 381 127.87 87.07 -40.94
N VAL A 382 128.83 86.15 -41.08
CA VAL A 382 128.55 84.72 -41.36
C VAL A 382 127.67 84.10 -40.28
N LYS A 383 127.93 84.39 -38.99
CA LYS A 383 127.08 83.91 -37.88
C LYS A 383 125.67 84.51 -37.91
N SER A 384 125.52 85.74 -38.36
CA SER A 384 124.21 86.39 -38.48
C SER A 384 123.38 85.76 -39.62
N GLN A 385 124.00 85.51 -40.78
CA GLN A 385 123.37 84.86 -41.92
C GLN A 385 123.02 83.40 -41.61
N GLN A 386 123.85 82.69 -40.84
CA GLN A 386 123.53 81.33 -40.38
C GLN A 386 122.29 81.28 -39.47
N ARG A 387 122.09 82.29 -38.61
CA ARG A 387 120.89 82.41 -37.78
C ARG A 387 119.66 82.77 -38.59
N LEU A 388 119.82 83.63 -39.60
CA LEU A 388 118.73 84.00 -40.49
C LEU A 388 118.27 82.78 -41.31
N ALA A 389 119.21 82.00 -41.85
CA ALA A 389 118.90 80.74 -42.53
C ALA A 389 118.22 79.70 -41.61
N ALA A 390 118.60 79.62 -40.33
CA ALA A 390 117.94 78.74 -39.37
C ALA A 390 116.50 79.18 -39.05
N ALA A 391 116.27 80.50 -38.89
CA ALA A 391 114.92 81.04 -38.69
C ALA A 391 114.04 80.89 -39.95
N GLU A 392 114.62 81.05 -41.14
CA GLU A 392 113.92 80.80 -42.41
C GLU A 392 113.52 79.31 -42.56
N ALA A 393 114.38 78.38 -42.15
CA ALA A 393 114.05 76.96 -42.09
C ALA A 393 112.90 76.66 -41.11
N GLU A 394 112.90 77.26 -39.93
CA GLU A 394 111.83 77.11 -38.92
C GLU A 394 110.49 77.68 -39.40
N ILE A 395 110.51 78.82 -40.10
CA ILE A 395 109.31 79.37 -40.77
C ILE A 395 108.81 78.40 -41.85
N GLY A 396 109.71 77.75 -42.59
CA GLY A 396 109.37 76.69 -43.54
C GLY A 396 108.64 75.52 -42.89
N ASP A 397 109.17 74.98 -41.79
CA ASP A 397 108.58 73.88 -41.02
C ASP A 397 107.20 74.23 -40.46
N LEU A 398 107.03 75.44 -39.90
CA LEU A 398 105.75 75.90 -39.37
C LEU A 398 104.69 76.05 -40.47
N ARG A 399 105.08 76.55 -41.65
CA ARG A 399 104.19 76.59 -42.82
C ARG A 399 103.78 75.19 -43.26
N GLN A 400 104.71 74.24 -43.30
CA GLN A 400 104.39 72.85 -43.64
C GLN A 400 103.43 72.22 -42.61
N LYS A 401 103.63 72.46 -41.32
CA LYS A 401 102.72 72.01 -40.25
C LYS A 401 101.34 72.65 -40.35
N LEU A 402 101.26 73.93 -40.69
CA LEU A 402 99.99 74.61 -40.92
C LEU A 402 99.24 74.03 -42.11
N GLU A 403 99.92 73.76 -43.23
CA GLU A 403 99.31 73.12 -44.39
C GLU A 403 98.93 71.66 -44.12
N ALA A 404 99.69 70.93 -43.30
CA ALA A 404 99.28 69.61 -42.80
C ALA A 404 98.01 69.70 -41.96
N SER A 405 97.94 70.61 -40.99
CA SER A 405 96.75 70.82 -40.15
C SER A 405 95.52 71.27 -40.95
N LYS A 406 95.70 72.09 -42.00
CA LYS A 406 94.61 72.44 -42.92
C LYS A 406 94.10 71.22 -43.67
N ARG A 407 94.98 70.36 -44.19
CA ARG A 407 94.58 69.11 -44.84
C ARG A 407 93.84 68.19 -43.88
N ASP A 408 94.33 68.05 -42.64
CA ASP A 408 93.66 67.25 -41.62
C ASP A 408 92.28 67.82 -41.27
N LYS A 409 92.13 69.15 -41.18
CA LYS A 409 90.83 69.80 -41.00
C LYS A 409 89.85 69.48 -42.13
N TYR A 410 90.31 69.51 -43.38
CA TYR A 410 89.46 69.15 -44.52
C TYR A 410 89.08 67.66 -44.48
N ARG A 411 90.02 66.77 -44.14
CA ARG A 411 89.74 65.33 -43.96
C ARG A 411 88.71 65.11 -42.86
N PHE A 412 88.91 65.66 -41.66
CA PHE A 412 87.95 65.53 -40.57
C PHE A 412 86.59 66.13 -40.90
N SER A 413 86.53 67.22 -41.67
CA SER A 413 85.26 67.78 -42.12
C SER A 413 84.54 66.90 -43.13
N ASP A 414 85.28 66.12 -43.93
CA ASP A 414 84.72 65.20 -44.91
C ASP A 414 84.24 63.91 -44.22
N ASP A 415 85.07 63.36 -43.33
CA ASP A 415 84.73 62.23 -42.47
C ASP A 415 83.45 62.53 -41.65
N LEU A 416 83.34 63.76 -41.09
CA LEU A 416 82.16 64.16 -40.31
C LEU A 416 80.88 64.31 -41.15
N LYS A 417 81.01 64.59 -42.46
CA LYS A 417 79.86 64.57 -43.37
C LYS A 417 79.42 63.16 -43.70
N HIS A 418 80.38 62.26 -43.97
CA HIS A 418 80.07 60.85 -44.20
C HIS A 418 79.37 60.22 -43.00
N GLU A 419 79.87 60.46 -41.78
CA GLU A 419 79.21 59.98 -40.55
C GLU A 419 77.80 60.58 -40.36
N HIS A 420 77.57 61.82 -40.80
CA HIS A 420 76.23 62.43 -40.77
C HIS A 420 75.29 61.77 -41.79
N GLU A 421 75.76 61.54 -43.01
CA GLU A 421 75.01 60.83 -44.06
C GLU A 421 74.67 59.40 -43.62
N ASP A 422 75.61 58.68 -43.00
CA ASP A 422 75.36 57.35 -42.42
C ASP A 422 74.33 57.41 -41.28
N THR A 423 74.41 58.42 -40.41
CA THR A 423 73.44 58.61 -39.33
C THR A 423 72.03 58.88 -39.87
N GLU A 424 71.90 59.70 -40.92
CA GLU A 424 70.62 59.93 -41.61
C GLU A 424 70.09 58.64 -42.26
N ALA A 425 70.97 57.83 -42.87
CA ALA A 425 70.59 56.54 -43.43
C ALA A 425 70.08 55.57 -42.35
N TYR A 426 70.76 55.48 -41.20
CA TYR A 426 70.31 54.67 -40.07
C TYR A 426 68.98 55.16 -39.49
N LEU A 427 68.77 56.47 -39.41
CA LEU A 427 67.48 57.03 -38.97
C LEU A 427 66.35 56.62 -39.92
N PHE A 428 66.58 56.68 -41.24
CA PHE A 428 65.61 56.24 -42.22
C PHE A 428 65.30 54.73 -42.13
N GLU A 429 66.32 53.90 -41.91
CA GLU A 429 66.11 52.46 -41.67
C GLU A 429 65.32 52.19 -40.39
N ILE A 430 65.60 52.91 -39.31
CA ILE A 430 64.87 52.81 -38.04
C ILE A 430 63.39 53.22 -38.23
N GLU A 431 63.12 54.30 -38.95
CA GLU A 431 61.75 54.73 -39.26
C GLU A 431 61.00 53.71 -40.11
N SER A 432 61.67 53.15 -41.14
CA SER A 432 61.12 52.10 -41.99
C SER A 432 60.78 50.83 -41.20
N ILE A 433 61.69 50.38 -40.31
CA ILE A 433 61.45 49.25 -39.41
C ILE A 433 60.31 49.57 -38.42
N GLY A 434 60.24 50.80 -37.91
CA GLY A 434 59.17 51.28 -37.05
C GLY A 434 57.80 51.15 -37.71
N HIS A 435 57.67 51.62 -38.96
CA HIS A 435 56.43 51.48 -39.73
C HIS A 435 56.05 50.01 -39.98
N ALA A 436 57.00 49.16 -40.35
CA ALA A 436 56.73 47.73 -40.54
C ALA A 436 56.29 47.05 -39.23
N TYR A 437 56.87 47.44 -38.10
CA TYR A 437 56.46 46.94 -36.79
C TYR A 437 55.06 47.40 -36.40
N ASP A 438 54.70 48.67 -36.65
CA ASP A 438 53.38 49.22 -36.39
C ASP A 438 52.29 48.54 -37.25
N ASP A 439 52.61 48.23 -38.50
CA ASP A 439 51.74 47.46 -39.39
C ASP A 439 51.51 46.04 -38.86
N ILE A 440 52.58 45.35 -38.43
CA ILE A 440 52.49 44.01 -37.82
C ILE A 440 51.70 44.05 -36.50
N GLN A 441 51.94 45.06 -35.65
CA GLN A 441 51.19 45.28 -34.42
C GLN A 441 49.70 45.47 -34.71
N SER A 442 49.37 46.27 -35.73
CA SER A 442 48.00 46.52 -36.15
C SER A 442 47.32 45.24 -36.66
N GLN A 443 48.03 44.42 -37.44
CA GLN A 443 47.56 43.11 -37.89
C GLN A 443 47.36 42.13 -36.73
N ASN A 444 48.32 42.05 -35.80
CA ASN A 444 48.20 41.21 -34.60
C ASN A 444 46.99 41.59 -33.76
N LEU A 445 46.73 42.89 -33.58
CA LEU A 445 45.55 43.37 -32.87
C LEU A 445 44.24 42.98 -33.60
N GLN A 446 44.24 42.98 -34.93
CA GLN A 446 43.10 42.54 -35.72
C GLN A 446 42.88 41.03 -35.60
N PHE A 447 43.93 40.22 -35.65
CA PHE A 447 43.83 38.77 -35.43
C PHE A 447 43.33 38.43 -34.02
N LEU A 448 43.82 39.13 -32.99
CA LEU A 448 43.32 38.95 -31.62
C LEU A 448 41.83 39.28 -31.50
N ARG A 449 41.35 40.34 -32.18
CA ARG A 449 39.92 40.66 -32.24
C ARG A 449 39.12 39.56 -32.93
N GLN A 450 39.58 39.04 -34.07
CA GLN A 450 38.90 37.95 -34.77
C GLN A 450 38.84 36.67 -33.94
N ILE A 451 39.91 36.33 -33.23
CA ILE A 451 39.94 35.19 -32.30
C ILE A 451 38.92 35.41 -31.17
N ALA A 452 38.90 36.59 -30.56
CA ALA A 452 37.95 36.91 -29.50
C ALA A 452 36.49 36.86 -29.97
N GLU A 453 36.18 37.37 -31.16
CA GLU A 453 34.83 37.31 -31.76
C GLU A 453 34.42 35.87 -32.08
N ARG A 454 35.33 35.05 -32.62
CA ARG A 454 35.09 33.63 -32.88
C ARG A 454 34.87 32.87 -31.57
N ASP A 455 35.69 33.10 -30.56
CA ASP A 455 35.57 32.45 -29.25
C ASP A 455 34.25 32.87 -28.56
N GLU A 456 33.80 34.12 -28.70
CA GLU A 456 32.49 34.55 -28.20
C GLU A 456 31.33 33.84 -28.92
N TYR A 457 31.44 33.66 -30.24
CA TYR A 457 30.47 32.88 -31.02
C TYR A 457 30.45 31.40 -30.60
N ASP A 458 31.61 30.78 -30.44
CA ASP A 458 31.74 29.39 -30.01
C ASP A 458 31.20 29.20 -28.58
N MET A 459 31.50 30.11 -27.66
CA MET A 459 30.96 30.12 -26.30
C MET A 459 29.43 30.24 -26.29
N LYS A 460 28.83 31.10 -27.12
CA LYS A 460 27.37 31.17 -27.30
C LYS A 460 26.80 29.86 -27.85
N GLY A 461 27.49 29.22 -28.79
CA GLY A 461 27.13 27.90 -29.33
C GLY A 461 27.15 26.79 -28.26
N VAL A 462 28.18 26.76 -27.43
CA VAL A 462 28.29 25.84 -26.28
C VAL A 462 27.16 26.09 -25.28
N GLN A 463 26.89 27.35 -24.93
CA GLN A 463 25.82 27.70 -23.99
C GLN A 463 24.43 27.31 -24.51
N ALA A 464 24.16 27.54 -25.80
CA ALA A 464 22.92 27.11 -26.46
C ALA A 464 22.78 25.57 -26.51
N THR A 465 23.89 24.85 -26.61
CA THR A 465 23.91 23.38 -26.59
C THR A 465 23.67 22.85 -25.17
N GLN A 466 24.36 23.39 -24.16
CA GLN A 466 24.13 23.06 -22.75
C GLN A 466 22.67 23.31 -22.34
N MET A 467 22.08 24.44 -22.76
CA MET A 467 20.68 24.75 -22.44
C MET A 467 19.71 23.79 -23.13
N ARG A 468 19.97 23.39 -24.38
CA ARG A 468 19.20 22.35 -25.08
C ARG A 468 19.30 21.01 -24.36
N ASP A 469 20.49 20.60 -23.96
CA ASP A 469 20.70 19.32 -23.27
C ASP A 469 20.02 19.29 -21.89
N ALA A 470 20.06 20.40 -21.15
CA ALA A 470 19.33 20.56 -19.89
C ALA A 470 17.81 20.44 -20.09
N LEU A 471 17.26 21.06 -21.14
CA LEU A 471 15.84 20.92 -21.50
C LEU A 471 15.50 19.49 -21.91
N LEU A 472 16.37 18.82 -22.65
CA LEU A 472 16.18 17.43 -23.10
C LEU A 472 16.19 16.46 -21.90
N MET A 473 17.07 16.69 -20.93
CA MET A 473 17.09 15.96 -19.66
C MET A 473 15.80 16.19 -18.86
N LYS A 474 15.31 17.43 -18.77
CA LYS A 474 14.04 17.76 -18.09
C LYS A 474 12.85 17.13 -18.79
N LYS A 475 12.82 17.12 -20.14
CA LYS A 475 11.81 16.42 -20.94
C LYS A 475 11.79 14.92 -20.63
N ARG A 476 12.95 14.25 -20.67
CA ARG A 476 13.07 12.82 -20.34
C ARG A 476 12.63 12.52 -18.91
N TYR A 477 12.92 13.40 -17.97
CA TYR A 477 12.47 13.27 -16.58
C TYR A 477 10.94 13.34 -16.47
N LEU A 478 10.31 14.33 -17.10
CA LEU A 478 8.86 14.46 -17.12
C LEU A 478 8.18 13.29 -17.84
N GLU A 479 8.76 12.78 -18.92
CA GLU A 479 8.29 11.58 -19.63
C GLU A 479 8.30 10.34 -18.72
N ARG A 480 9.34 10.14 -17.91
CA ARG A 480 9.39 9.05 -16.92
C ARG A 480 8.29 9.16 -15.88
N ILE A 481 8.08 10.34 -15.31
CA ILE A 481 6.99 10.58 -14.36
C ILE A 481 5.63 10.31 -15.03
N ASN A 482 5.45 10.76 -16.27
CA ASN A 482 4.21 10.54 -17.00
C ASN A 482 3.96 9.05 -17.27
N CYS A 483 4.98 8.28 -17.66
CA CYS A 483 4.88 6.83 -17.81
C CYS A 483 4.51 6.14 -16.49
N GLN A 484 5.11 6.56 -15.37
CA GLN A 484 4.77 6.05 -14.05
C GLN A 484 3.34 6.40 -13.65
N ASN A 485 2.91 7.64 -13.86
CA ASN A 485 1.54 8.07 -13.61
C ASN A 485 0.54 7.27 -14.45
N LYS A 486 0.82 7.05 -15.75
CA LYS A 486 0.00 6.19 -16.62
C LYS A 486 -0.10 4.75 -16.12
N ALA A 487 0.96 4.20 -15.51
CA ALA A 487 0.90 2.88 -14.88
C ALA A 487 0.02 2.89 -13.63
N THR A 488 0.12 3.92 -12.78
CA THR A 488 -0.73 4.07 -11.59
C THR A 488 -2.21 4.25 -11.94
N VAL A 489 -2.52 5.04 -12.97
CA VAL A 489 -3.91 5.21 -13.45
C VAL A 489 -4.47 3.88 -13.92
N ARG A 490 -3.73 3.14 -14.76
CA ARG A 490 -4.15 1.80 -15.23
C ARG A 490 -4.39 0.82 -14.08
N PHE A 491 -3.56 0.90 -13.03
CA PHE A 491 -3.76 0.09 -11.82
C PHE A 491 -5.08 0.43 -11.12
N TYR A 492 -5.38 1.72 -10.94
CA TYR A 492 -6.64 2.15 -10.33
C TYR A 492 -7.85 1.85 -11.20
N ASP A 493 -7.76 1.97 -12.52
CA ASP A 493 -8.84 1.59 -13.45
C ASP A 493 -9.18 0.10 -13.34
N THR A 494 -8.16 -0.75 -13.24
CA THR A 494 -8.35 -2.20 -13.05
C THR A 494 -9.04 -2.50 -11.72
N LYS A 495 -8.68 -1.76 -10.66
CA LYS A 495 -9.31 -1.88 -9.34
C LYS A 495 -10.76 -1.40 -9.36
N ALA A 496 -11.04 -0.29 -10.04
CA ALA A 496 -12.39 0.24 -10.22
C ALA A 496 -13.28 -0.77 -10.97
N ALA A 497 -12.79 -1.35 -12.08
CA ALA A 497 -13.52 -2.36 -12.84
C ALA A 497 -13.86 -3.61 -12.00
N ARG A 498 -12.96 -4.05 -11.11
CA ARG A 498 -13.23 -5.16 -10.18
C ARG A 498 -14.33 -4.80 -9.19
N ILE A 499 -14.30 -3.60 -8.62
CA ILE A 499 -15.32 -3.10 -7.69
C ILE A 499 -16.68 -3.00 -8.40
N GLU A 500 -16.71 -2.46 -9.62
CA GLU A 500 -17.92 -2.37 -10.44
C GLU A 500 -18.52 -3.75 -10.73
N TYR A 501 -17.68 -4.74 -11.07
CA TYR A 501 -18.12 -6.12 -11.27
C TYR A 501 -18.73 -6.71 -9.98
N GLN A 502 -18.10 -6.49 -8.83
CA GLN A 502 -18.63 -6.94 -7.53
C GLN A 502 -19.96 -6.26 -7.20
N LEU A 503 -20.06 -4.94 -7.36
CA LEU A 503 -21.30 -4.19 -7.15
C LEU A 503 -22.43 -4.70 -8.05
N LYS A 504 -22.14 -5.02 -9.32
CA LYS A 504 -23.11 -5.60 -10.24
C LYS A 504 -23.58 -6.98 -9.77
N SER A 505 -22.67 -7.83 -9.31
CA SER A 505 -23.01 -9.14 -8.72
C SER A 505 -23.92 -8.99 -7.50
N TYR A 506 -23.60 -8.07 -6.58
CA TYR A 506 -24.45 -7.79 -5.41
C TYR A 506 -25.83 -7.25 -5.81
N ALA A 507 -25.89 -6.34 -6.77
CA ALA A 507 -27.17 -5.83 -7.30
C ALA A 507 -28.03 -6.96 -7.89
N ASP A 508 -27.42 -7.90 -8.61
CA ASP A 508 -28.12 -9.07 -9.15
C ASP A 508 -28.60 -10.04 -8.07
N GLN A 509 -27.83 -10.22 -6.98
CA GLN A 509 -28.27 -11.01 -5.83
C GLN A 509 -29.44 -10.36 -5.11
N ILE A 510 -29.37 -9.04 -4.85
CA ILE A 510 -30.47 -8.27 -4.24
C ILE A 510 -31.73 -8.38 -5.11
N ARG A 511 -31.60 -8.26 -6.43
CA ARG A 511 -32.72 -8.43 -7.38
C ARG A 511 -33.32 -9.84 -7.35
N ARG A 512 -32.51 -10.88 -7.13
CA ARG A 512 -33.01 -12.26 -6.96
C ARG A 512 -33.76 -12.41 -5.63
N PHE A 513 -33.20 -11.92 -4.54
CA PHE A 513 -33.84 -11.99 -3.22
C PHE A 513 -35.13 -11.17 -3.17
N SER A 514 -35.19 -10.01 -3.80
CA SER A 514 -36.41 -9.21 -3.88
C SER A 514 -37.54 -9.96 -4.62
N LYS A 515 -37.22 -10.64 -5.74
CA LYS A 515 -38.17 -11.51 -6.44
C LYS A 515 -38.66 -12.67 -5.58
N ILE A 516 -37.76 -13.34 -4.85
CA ILE A 516 -38.14 -14.42 -3.92
C ILE A 516 -39.03 -13.88 -2.80
N ARG A 517 -38.69 -12.71 -2.23
CA ARG A 517 -39.48 -12.05 -1.19
C ARG A 517 -40.88 -11.71 -1.69
N ALA A 518 -41.01 -11.16 -2.89
CA ALA A 518 -42.31 -10.88 -3.51
C ALA A 518 -43.16 -12.15 -3.65
N ARG A 519 -42.58 -13.24 -4.19
CA ARG A 519 -43.26 -14.54 -4.30
C ARG A 519 -43.71 -15.07 -2.93
N ARG A 520 -42.82 -15.02 -1.92
CA ARG A 520 -43.13 -15.47 -0.55
C ARG A 520 -44.25 -14.65 0.09
N THR A 521 -44.26 -13.34 -0.14
CA THR A 521 -45.29 -12.43 0.38
C THR A 521 -46.66 -12.81 -0.19
N VAL A 522 -46.75 -13.01 -1.50
CA VAL A 522 -47.99 -13.47 -2.16
C VAL A 522 -48.44 -14.83 -1.64
N THR A 523 -47.51 -15.79 -1.46
CA THR A 523 -47.89 -17.10 -0.89
C THR A 523 -48.39 -16.99 0.55
N LEU A 524 -47.79 -16.10 1.36
CA LEU A 524 -48.21 -15.86 2.74
C LEU A 524 -49.61 -15.25 2.81
N GLU A 525 -49.90 -14.25 1.98
CA GLU A 525 -51.24 -13.66 1.89
C GLU A 525 -52.29 -14.70 1.50
N ASN A 526 -51.96 -15.60 0.56
CA ASN A 526 -52.86 -16.67 0.15
C ASN A 526 -53.07 -17.71 1.25
N THR A 527 -52.03 -18.11 1.98
CA THR A 527 -52.18 -19.04 3.11
C THR A 527 -52.97 -18.39 4.25
N GLN A 528 -52.77 -17.10 4.53
CA GLN A 528 -53.57 -16.35 5.51
C GLN A 528 -55.05 -16.33 5.13
N LYS A 529 -55.38 -16.05 3.86
CA LYS A 529 -56.76 -16.12 3.36
C LYS A 529 -57.39 -17.51 3.56
N ARG A 530 -56.63 -18.59 3.28
CA ARG A 530 -57.09 -19.97 3.51
C ARG A 530 -57.30 -20.29 4.98
N VAL A 531 -56.38 -19.87 5.86
CA VAL A 531 -56.51 -20.06 7.31
C VAL A 531 -57.74 -19.32 7.84
N LEU A 532 -57.99 -18.09 7.38
CA LEU A 532 -59.18 -17.34 7.75
C LEU A 532 -60.47 -18.04 7.31
N TYR A 533 -60.50 -18.58 6.08
CA TYR A 533 -61.63 -19.37 5.59
C TYR A 533 -61.87 -20.62 6.44
N VAL A 534 -60.84 -21.43 6.68
CA VAL A 534 -60.94 -22.65 7.51
C VAL A 534 -61.36 -22.31 8.94
N ARG A 535 -60.85 -21.21 9.52
CA ARG A 535 -61.27 -20.74 10.85
C ARG A 535 -62.75 -20.38 10.88
N LYS A 536 -63.27 -19.68 9.87
CA LYS A 536 -64.70 -19.36 9.75
C LYS A 536 -65.56 -20.63 9.65
N SER A 537 -65.18 -21.56 8.76
CA SER A 537 -65.88 -22.84 8.62
C SER A 537 -65.83 -23.70 9.89
N SER A 538 -64.68 -23.74 10.57
CA SER A 538 -64.53 -24.43 11.86
C SER A 538 -65.37 -23.80 12.97
N GLN A 539 -65.53 -22.46 12.98
CA GLN A 539 -66.44 -21.78 13.90
C GLN A 539 -67.90 -22.16 13.61
N GLN A 540 -68.32 -22.11 12.35
CA GLN A 540 -69.67 -22.53 11.95
C GLN A 540 -69.96 -23.97 12.40
N LEU A 541 -69.00 -24.89 12.21
CA LEU A 541 -69.17 -26.28 12.67
C LEU A 541 -69.29 -26.37 14.19
N ARG A 542 -68.50 -25.59 14.94
CA ARG A 542 -68.64 -25.51 16.41
C ARG A 542 -70.02 -25.01 16.81
N ASP A 543 -70.51 -23.93 16.20
CA ASP A 543 -71.82 -23.36 16.49
C ASP A 543 -72.93 -24.39 16.22
N THR A 544 -72.85 -25.17 15.13
CA THR A 544 -73.81 -26.26 14.87
C THR A 544 -73.72 -27.42 15.86
N ILE A 545 -72.51 -27.75 16.33
CA ILE A 545 -72.34 -28.77 17.37
C ILE A 545 -72.98 -28.27 18.67
N GLU A 546 -72.74 -27.02 19.07
CA GLU A 546 -73.34 -26.41 20.27
C GLU A 546 -74.86 -26.36 20.20
N GLU A 547 -75.43 -26.02 19.03
CA GLU A 547 -76.88 -26.07 18.80
C GLU A 547 -77.42 -27.51 18.93
N SER A 548 -76.75 -28.50 18.33
CA SER A 548 -77.17 -29.90 18.44
C SER A 548 -77.01 -30.44 19.87
N GLN A 549 -75.97 -30.03 20.59
CA GLN A 549 -75.77 -30.37 21.99
C GLN A 549 -76.87 -29.76 22.86
N SER A 550 -77.24 -28.50 22.63
CA SER A 550 -78.36 -27.85 23.35
C SER A 550 -79.68 -28.59 23.10
N LYS A 551 -79.93 -29.05 21.87
CA LYS A 551 -81.11 -29.88 21.54
C LYS A 551 -81.06 -31.24 22.24
N LEU A 552 -79.88 -31.88 22.32
CA LEU A 552 -79.69 -33.12 23.06
C LEU A 552 -79.94 -32.91 24.55
N ASP A 553 -79.42 -31.84 25.14
CA ASP A 553 -79.62 -31.51 26.54
C ASP A 553 -81.13 -31.32 26.83
N ILE A 554 -81.86 -30.57 26.00
CA ILE A 554 -83.32 -30.44 26.10
C ILE A 554 -84.01 -31.81 25.97
N SER A 555 -83.61 -32.64 24.99
CA SER A 555 -84.17 -33.98 24.81
C SER A 555 -83.88 -34.91 26.00
N THR A 556 -82.70 -34.82 26.62
CA THR A 556 -82.36 -35.63 27.80
C THR A 556 -83.18 -35.23 29.02
N VAL A 557 -83.42 -33.93 29.21
CA VAL A 557 -84.34 -33.43 30.25
C VAL A 557 -85.76 -33.95 29.98
N SER A 558 -86.26 -33.86 28.75
CA SER A 558 -87.59 -34.38 28.40
C SER A 558 -87.71 -35.89 28.59
N VAL A 559 -86.66 -36.66 28.26
CA VAL A 559 -86.63 -38.11 28.52
C VAL A 559 -86.64 -38.41 30.02
N ALA A 560 -85.92 -37.63 30.83
CA ALA A 560 -85.95 -37.77 32.29
C ALA A 560 -87.34 -37.44 32.87
N GLU A 561 -88.00 -36.40 32.37
CA GLU A 561 -89.39 -36.06 32.74
C GLU A 561 -90.36 -37.21 32.38
N LEU A 562 -90.24 -37.77 31.17
CA LEU A 562 -91.05 -38.92 30.75
C LEU A 562 -90.76 -40.18 31.58
N GLN A 563 -89.53 -40.40 32.01
CA GLN A 563 -89.19 -41.49 32.92
C GLN A 563 -89.85 -41.31 34.30
N ILE A 564 -89.84 -40.08 34.83
CA ILE A 564 -90.54 -39.75 36.07
C ILE A 564 -92.05 -40.00 35.93
N GLU A 565 -92.67 -39.55 34.84
CA GLU A 565 -94.10 -39.79 34.59
C GLU A 565 -94.41 -41.29 34.43
N LEU A 566 -93.53 -42.05 33.77
CA LEU A 566 -93.66 -43.50 33.66
C LEU A 566 -93.58 -44.18 35.03
N GLU A 567 -92.68 -43.74 35.92
CA GLU A 567 -92.59 -44.25 37.29
C GLU A 567 -93.82 -43.91 38.12
N LYS A 568 -94.34 -42.67 38.01
CA LYS A 568 -95.60 -42.28 38.64
C LYS A 568 -96.76 -43.16 38.16
N ALA A 569 -96.88 -43.37 36.85
CA ALA A 569 -97.91 -44.24 36.28
C ALA A 569 -97.76 -45.70 36.72
N ARG A 570 -96.53 -46.21 36.85
CA ARG A 570 -96.26 -47.56 37.40
C ARG A 570 -96.66 -47.66 38.87
N PHE A 571 -96.38 -46.64 39.67
CA PHE A 571 -96.79 -46.60 41.07
C PHE A 571 -98.31 -46.56 41.21
N GLU A 572 -98.98 -45.74 40.41
CA GLU A 572 -100.44 -45.64 40.36
C GLU A 572 -101.07 -46.96 39.93
N LYS A 573 -100.54 -47.59 38.87
CA LYS A 573 -100.93 -48.94 38.45
C LYS A 573 -100.80 -49.94 39.59
N LYS A 574 -99.67 -49.94 40.31
CA LYS A 574 -99.44 -50.84 41.44
C LYS A 574 -100.45 -50.62 42.57
N ARG A 575 -100.77 -49.36 42.88
CA ARG A 575 -101.82 -49.00 43.84
C ARG A 575 -103.19 -49.55 43.42
N ILE A 576 -103.57 -49.38 42.16
CA ILE A 576 -104.82 -49.93 41.61
C ILE A 576 -104.80 -51.47 41.63
N GLU A 577 -103.67 -52.11 41.31
CA GLU A 577 -103.53 -53.57 41.39
C GLU A 577 -103.67 -54.09 42.84
N GLU A 578 -103.10 -53.38 43.81
CA GLU A 578 -103.28 -53.65 45.24
C GLU A 578 -104.75 -53.48 45.67
N ASP A 579 -105.43 -52.42 45.22
CA ASP A 579 -106.85 -52.20 45.45
C ASP A 579 -107.70 -53.32 44.83
N VAL A 580 -107.40 -53.74 43.59
CA VAL A 580 -108.04 -54.88 42.92
C VAL A 580 -107.82 -56.16 43.73
N GLU A 581 -106.62 -56.40 44.26
CA GLU A 581 -106.34 -57.58 45.07
C GLU A 581 -107.07 -57.53 46.43
N THR A 582 -107.18 -56.37 47.08
CA THR A 582 -107.99 -56.23 48.29
C THR A 582 -109.48 -56.46 48.01
N LEU A 583 -110.01 -55.95 46.90
CA LEU A 583 -111.38 -56.22 46.44
C LEU A 583 -111.58 -57.70 46.08
N ARG A 584 -110.60 -58.36 45.46
CA ARG A 584 -110.61 -59.81 45.22
C ARG A 584 -110.64 -60.60 46.53
N ARG A 585 -109.86 -60.21 47.55
CA ARG A 585 -109.90 -60.83 48.89
C ARG A 585 -111.24 -60.61 49.58
N LYS A 586 -111.83 -59.40 49.51
CA LYS A 586 -113.20 -59.12 50.00
C LYS A 586 -114.24 -60.01 49.29
N THR A 587 -114.12 -60.17 47.98
CA THR A 587 -114.99 -61.04 47.18
C THR A 587 -114.83 -62.51 47.55
N LYS A 588 -113.60 -62.99 47.78
CA LYS A 588 -113.34 -64.36 48.29
C LYS A 588 -113.95 -64.58 49.68
N ARG A 589 -113.88 -63.59 50.59
CA ARG A 589 -114.54 -63.66 51.91
C ARG A 589 -116.06 -63.74 51.79
N LEU A 590 -116.68 -62.95 50.91
CA LEU A 590 -118.11 -63.03 50.60
C LEU A 590 -118.49 -64.38 49.98
N LYS A 591 -117.66 -64.94 49.10
CA LYS A 591 -117.86 -66.29 48.52
C LYS A 591 -117.69 -67.43 49.53
N LEU A 592 -116.91 -67.25 50.60
CA LEU A 592 -116.77 -68.23 51.68
C LEU A 592 -117.94 -68.17 52.70
N HIS A 593 -118.55 -67.00 52.91
CA HIS A 593 -119.80 -66.86 53.68
C HIS A 593 -121.06 -67.36 52.94
N SER A 594 -120.97 -67.67 51.65
CA SER A 594 -122.07 -68.20 50.81
C SER A 594 -122.25 -69.72 50.89
N LYS A 595 -121.40 -70.46 51.62
CA LYS A 595 -121.43 -71.94 51.69
C LYS A 595 -121.92 -72.53 53.01
N VAL A 596 -122.58 -71.73 53.87
CA VAL A 596 -123.26 -72.21 55.08
C VAL A 596 -124.67 -71.61 55.16
N SER A 597 -125.65 -72.46 54.79
CA SER A 597 -127.10 -72.45 55.07
C SER A 597 -127.93 -71.18 54.78
N SER A 598 -128.89 -71.28 53.84
CA SER A 598 -129.96 -70.29 53.62
C SER A 598 -131.18 -70.93 52.93
N PRO A 599 -132.43 -70.51 53.24
CA PRO A 599 -133.61 -71.35 53.57
C PRO A 599 -134.45 -71.94 52.42
N THR A 600 -133.99 -71.96 51.19
CA THR A 600 -134.87 -72.24 50.04
C THR A 600 -135.18 -73.73 49.83
N GLU A 601 -134.31 -74.61 50.31
CA GLU A 601 -134.43 -76.06 50.08
C GLU A 601 -135.35 -76.78 51.08
N LYS A 602 -135.50 -76.23 52.30
CA LYS A 602 -136.42 -76.78 53.33
C LYS A 602 -137.90 -76.47 53.04
N LEU A 603 -138.20 -75.38 52.33
CA LEU A 603 -139.58 -75.00 51.99
C LEU A 603 -140.21 -75.87 50.89
N LEU A 604 -139.41 -76.49 50.02
CA LEU A 604 -139.91 -77.33 48.93
C LEU A 604 -140.22 -78.78 49.36
N GLN A 605 -139.60 -79.27 50.44
CA GLN A 605 -139.87 -80.61 50.97
C GLN A 605 -141.10 -80.62 51.90
N GLU A 606 -141.29 -79.59 52.73
CA GLU A 606 -142.47 -79.47 53.60
C GLU A 606 -143.79 -79.30 52.81
N LEU A 607 -143.76 -78.68 51.63
CA LEU A 607 -144.95 -78.56 50.76
C LEU A 607 -145.42 -79.90 50.15
N GLY A 608 -144.54 -80.91 50.08
CA GLY A 608 -144.91 -82.25 49.63
C GLY A 608 -145.72 -83.01 50.68
N GLU A 609 -145.27 -82.97 51.93
CA GLU A 609 -145.87 -83.71 53.05
C GLU A 609 -147.26 -83.18 53.45
N TYR A 610 -147.52 -81.86 53.33
CA TYR A 610 -148.84 -81.28 53.62
C TYR A 610 -149.92 -81.60 52.57
N LYS A 611 -149.55 -81.96 51.34
CA LYS A 611 -150.52 -82.35 50.29
C LYS A 611 -151.03 -83.78 50.45
N GLU A 612 -150.28 -84.65 51.12
CA GLU A 612 -150.62 -86.08 51.27
C GLU A 612 -151.62 -86.34 52.41
N ILE A 613 -151.60 -85.52 53.46
CA ILE A 613 -152.49 -85.63 54.64
C ILE A 613 -153.95 -85.25 54.31
N LEU A 614 -154.20 -84.50 53.23
CA LEU A 614 -155.53 -83.97 52.91
C LEU A 614 -156.44 -84.95 52.13
N LYS A 615 -155.95 -86.14 51.77
CA LYS A 615 -156.70 -87.14 50.98
C LYS A 615 -157.61 -88.04 51.85
N CYS A 616 -158.74 -88.47 51.29
CA CYS A 616 -159.77 -89.28 51.95
C CYS A 616 -159.27 -90.70 52.25
N SER A 617 -159.50 -91.21 53.46
CA SER A 617 -159.01 -92.51 53.92
C SER A 617 -159.66 -93.71 53.20
N ILE A 618 -160.78 -93.52 52.49
CA ILE A 618 -161.47 -94.60 51.77
C ILE A 618 -161.01 -94.73 50.31
N CYS A 619 -160.69 -93.63 49.63
CA CYS A 619 -160.32 -93.65 48.20
C CYS A 619 -158.89 -93.17 47.91
N LEU A 620 -158.19 -92.59 48.89
CA LEU A 620 -156.81 -92.07 48.80
C LEU A 620 -156.55 -91.05 47.68
N ASP A 621 -157.60 -90.54 47.05
CA ASP A 621 -157.52 -89.69 45.87
C ASP A 621 -158.15 -88.31 46.15
N ARG A 622 -159.41 -88.30 46.60
CA ARG A 622 -160.17 -87.06 46.78
C ARG A 622 -159.96 -86.46 48.15
N SER A 623 -159.99 -85.13 48.26
CA SER A 623 -159.90 -84.42 49.54
C SER A 623 -161.08 -84.72 50.47
N LYS A 624 -160.86 -84.66 51.78
CA LYS A 624 -161.91 -84.85 52.79
C LYS A 624 -162.85 -83.62 52.80
N GLU A 625 -164.15 -83.83 52.53
CA GLU A 625 -165.15 -82.78 52.27
C GLU A 625 -166.35 -82.81 53.23
N VAL A 626 -166.63 -83.97 53.84
CA VAL A 626 -167.78 -84.17 54.74
C VAL A 626 -167.32 -84.84 56.03
N PHE A 627 -168.06 -84.64 57.12
CA PHE A 627 -167.85 -85.37 58.36
C PHE A 627 -169.17 -85.94 58.88
N ILE A 628 -169.10 -87.08 59.56
CA ILE A 628 -170.24 -87.69 60.25
C ILE A 628 -170.31 -87.09 61.65
N ALA A 629 -171.35 -86.32 61.98
CA ALA A 629 -171.43 -85.53 63.21
C ALA A 629 -171.36 -86.36 64.50
N LYS A 630 -171.72 -87.65 64.46
CA LYS A 630 -171.66 -88.54 65.64
C LYS A 630 -170.25 -88.96 66.02
N CYS A 631 -169.32 -89.05 65.07
CA CYS A 631 -167.94 -89.53 65.33
C CYS A 631 -166.86 -88.58 64.79
N TYR A 632 -167.25 -87.49 64.13
CA TYR A 632 -166.38 -86.46 63.56
C TYR A 632 -165.28 -86.96 62.61
N HIS A 633 -165.42 -88.17 62.07
CA HIS A 633 -164.54 -88.70 61.04
C HIS A 633 -164.85 -88.06 59.68
N LEU A 634 -163.78 -87.71 58.97
CA LEU A 634 -163.80 -86.88 57.76
C LEU A 634 -163.49 -87.72 56.51
N PHE A 635 -164.37 -87.66 55.53
CA PHE A 635 -164.29 -88.42 54.29
C PHE A 635 -164.67 -87.52 53.10
N CYS A 636 -164.49 -87.98 51.87
CA CYS A 636 -165.04 -87.27 50.71
C CYS A 636 -166.55 -87.54 50.61
N SER A 637 -167.31 -86.57 50.07
CA SER A 637 -168.77 -86.66 49.98
C SER A 637 -169.21 -87.96 49.29
N HIS A 638 -168.51 -88.32 48.21
CA HIS A 638 -168.84 -89.50 47.42
C HIS A 638 -168.68 -90.83 48.17
N CYS A 639 -167.70 -90.95 49.08
CA CYS A 639 -167.48 -92.19 49.83
C CYS A 639 -168.51 -92.38 50.94
N VAL A 640 -168.95 -91.30 51.60
CA VAL A 640 -170.00 -91.39 52.64
C VAL A 640 -171.36 -91.63 52.00
N GLN A 641 -171.64 -90.99 50.87
CA GLN A 641 -172.90 -91.15 50.14
C GLN A 641 -173.09 -92.58 49.63
N ARG A 642 -172.01 -93.24 49.18
CA ARG A 642 -172.03 -94.68 48.81
C ARG A 642 -172.36 -95.61 49.97
N VAL A 643 -171.97 -95.26 51.19
CA VAL A 643 -172.27 -96.04 52.41
C VAL A 643 -173.73 -95.85 52.83
N ILE A 644 -174.29 -94.66 52.59
CA ILE A 644 -175.74 -94.42 52.77
C ILE A 644 -176.55 -95.25 51.77
N GLU A 645 -176.10 -95.32 50.51
CA GLU A 645 -176.78 -96.06 49.44
C GLU A 645 -176.76 -97.59 49.61
N THR A 646 -175.74 -98.17 50.27
CA THR A 646 -175.63 -99.62 50.51
C THR A 646 -176.38 -100.12 51.76
N GLY A 647 -177.16 -99.26 52.43
CA GLY A 647 -178.12 -99.65 53.48
C GLY A 647 -177.52 -100.13 54.81
N GLN A 648 -176.18 -100.18 54.94
CA GLN A 648 -175.49 -100.43 56.21
C GLN A 648 -175.05 -99.09 56.82
N LEU A 649 -175.98 -98.44 57.52
CA LEU A 649 -175.83 -97.13 58.17
C LEU A 649 -174.86 -97.16 59.37
N LYS A 650 -173.58 -97.46 59.14
CA LYS A 650 -172.49 -97.47 60.12
C LYS A 650 -171.23 -96.80 59.57
N CYS A 651 -170.53 -96.02 60.38
CA CYS A 651 -169.33 -95.29 59.97
C CYS A 651 -168.18 -96.26 59.57
N PRO A 652 -167.49 -96.05 58.42
CA PRO A 652 -166.40 -96.94 57.97
C PRO A 652 -165.17 -97.01 58.89
N GLU A 653 -164.89 -95.96 59.67
CA GLU A 653 -163.72 -95.94 60.58
C GLU A 653 -164.03 -96.49 61.97
N CYS A 654 -165.27 -96.33 62.47
CA CYS A 654 -165.59 -96.67 63.87
C CYS A 654 -166.90 -97.45 64.07
N ALA A 655 -167.56 -97.87 62.99
CA ALA A 655 -168.80 -98.64 62.97
C ALA A 655 -170.00 -98.03 63.72
N ALA A 656 -169.92 -96.75 64.12
CA ALA A 656 -171.00 -96.06 64.81
C ALA A 656 -172.20 -95.86 63.87
N SER A 657 -173.39 -96.22 64.35
CA SER A 657 -174.63 -96.08 63.59
C SER A 657 -174.98 -94.59 63.39
N PHE A 658 -175.24 -94.17 62.16
CA PHE A 658 -175.58 -92.78 61.83
C PHE A 658 -176.76 -92.72 60.85
N GLU A 659 -177.57 -91.67 60.92
CA GLU A 659 -178.66 -91.46 59.96
C GLU A 659 -178.20 -90.51 58.85
N ALA A 660 -178.89 -90.50 57.70
CA ALA A 660 -178.52 -89.65 56.57
C ALA A 660 -178.46 -88.15 56.93
N SER A 661 -179.19 -87.72 57.97
CA SER A 661 -179.19 -86.37 58.56
C SER A 661 -177.92 -86.03 59.37
N ASP A 662 -177.10 -87.02 59.73
CA ASP A 662 -175.88 -86.84 60.54
C ASP A 662 -174.63 -86.48 59.69
N VAL A 663 -174.72 -86.46 58.37
CA VAL A 663 -173.59 -86.13 57.47
C VAL A 663 -173.59 -84.63 57.15
N LYS A 664 -172.55 -83.92 57.57
CA LYS A 664 -172.43 -82.46 57.38
C LYS A 664 -171.21 -82.09 56.52
N PRO A 665 -171.36 -81.12 55.59
CA PRO A 665 -170.25 -80.63 54.77
C PRO A 665 -169.26 -79.78 55.59
N VAL A 666 -167.97 -79.86 55.25
CA VAL A 666 -166.90 -79.05 55.83
C VAL A 666 -166.92 -77.67 55.19
N GLU A 667 -167.72 -76.75 55.74
CA GLU A 667 -167.77 -75.37 55.26
C GLU A 667 -166.63 -74.49 55.80
N ALA A 668 -166.18 -73.58 54.92
CA ALA A 668 -164.89 -72.90 54.89
C ALA A 668 -164.60 -71.84 55.97
N LYS A 669 -165.08 -72.01 57.21
CA LYS A 669 -164.84 -71.06 58.32
C LYS A 669 -164.27 -71.64 59.63
N TRP A 670 -163.90 -72.91 59.66
CA TRP A 670 -163.42 -73.55 60.91
C TRP A 670 -162.13 -74.37 60.74
N LYS A 671 -160.96 -73.71 60.63
CA LYS A 671 -159.64 -74.28 61.01
C LYS A 671 -158.68 -73.18 61.53
N VAL A 672 -159.08 -72.50 62.60
CA VAL A 672 -158.17 -71.88 63.57
C VAL A 672 -158.38 -72.60 64.89
N TYR A 673 -157.97 -73.87 64.99
CA TYR A 673 -157.76 -74.57 66.27
C TYR A 673 -157.01 -75.86 65.92
N TYR A 674 -155.80 -76.02 66.45
CA TYR A 674 -154.83 -77.14 66.30
C TYR A 674 -153.47 -76.79 65.65
N ARG A 675 -152.76 -75.81 66.25
CA ARG A 675 -151.29 -75.71 66.21
C ARG A 675 -150.73 -75.26 67.56
N ARG A 676 -151.08 -75.99 68.64
CA ARG A 676 -150.53 -75.77 69.98
C ARG A 676 -150.33 -77.09 70.72
N ARG A 677 -149.44 -77.96 70.21
CA ARG A 677 -148.67 -78.93 71.00
C ARG A 677 -147.70 -79.72 70.10
N ARG A 678 -146.44 -79.25 70.09
CA ARG A 678 -145.17 -79.98 69.89
C ARG A 678 -144.17 -79.11 69.14
N ASN A 679 -143.62 -78.13 69.87
CA ASN A 679 -142.19 -77.87 69.83
C ASN A 679 -141.72 -77.95 71.28
N LYS A 680 -141.13 -79.10 71.60
CA LYS A 680 -140.28 -79.33 72.76
C LYS A 680 -139.12 -80.17 72.21
N ILE A 681 -137.92 -79.63 72.38
CA ILE A 681 -136.59 -80.23 72.22
C ILE A 681 -135.91 -79.95 70.87
N ASN A 682 -134.91 -79.06 70.99
CA ASN A 682 -133.89 -78.51 70.09
C ASN A 682 -134.30 -77.53 68.99
#